data_AF-A0A7X7NAE5-F1
#
_entry.id   AF-A0A7X7NAE5-F1
#
_cell.length_a   1.000
_cell.length_b   1.000
_cell.length_c   1.000
_cell.angle_alpha   90.00
_cell.angle_beta   90.00
_cell.angle_gamma   90.00
#
_symmetry.space_group_name_H-M   'P 1'
#
loop_
_entity.id
_entity.type
_entity.pdbx_description
1 polymer ?
#
loop_
_entity_poly.entity_id
_entity_poly.type
_entity_poly.pdbx_seq_one_letter_code
_entity_poly.pdbx_strand_id
1 'polypeptide(L)'
;MLLLFGMLCHGWEWDFSSGGPLIDWWSENKAANRCGVEIATNPVTGKPALRMHWDEAFTSWMHAYKGNVPGLDDIGRVKFTVKITTTGASAIRQCNLRLQDKDVETFYFNKNVRWKEKGQWTLEYIVDPKNLSFSSSVQHGSKMDKHLDFPLNGLGVNLTFERGSGIGEAFLDYIGFEPMPEDSKEHMVTSQWNGDFLDLENRHWLKGDRGIVTREVNPATGKMAAKLKGTTERNGRPIGMTFGMRGFSPRGVLAPKFPKFESAELKVAITTTTPLNFTEAFVICVDDISMEQKIVTKADLSKPGRHELVFNLLSEYPAIQRKGASDMTRLFTLNGFYLHGTEAKTECEIFVDGMTLSLSQPASTALAMELETGTTMRVVLPERKAQGVGATLTNTLTAPFSGQVKLSLWNHRNELLPWKLTRELKLAAGESFKCNVPVHDMYGVYYVRAQVESLGHETDLERPFAYFVPTRTDRTAKRPVGFNFGSVAHMNPYFGSEWDIQRMAEAMALIGMNVLRTDIVVNGEDDWKNWDFLIKTFQDYGINFDMILNCGPVYYKDDVAQFDRALAHHEKLFKRYKGIVHYWEMLNEPDLDWGRKRPLWAKEYIEWAKLTRKQLDEIDPQAVFMSAGYCNFGHKVMGEFHQETMAGCNDVFDLHCFHGHGHFGSFVNIIDNRLLPMRKALGITIPWYANETALTSAFGTSEATQAEAVYKKLLYSWARGAKGYIWYNMRGKGENMTYGEHGYGMLTFDFYPKPIYAAYNGLIGLYRGREFVNQIELGSKKWGFAFKGTDGLAVGLWTELPGETPVVFETDAKKAFQIDLFGNKQELTVRDGHVNVSLATEPATLLLPGATFAKASDTRIDLVLPEALLPGRTVPLKAVVKNEFKIDCEAWMRLTLPDQVACEAKEFRQKVGAQSEWTWTTNLGLKADYRMNPDKQEWMIVESGFEGQPAQRQVLVLPIAKVISGRFDGEPDFTLDKSHHVYSLFVGDPNNAHNMWKGPSDLSAKVWLRKIGDAIVVKAEVTDDKHWQPFKTQDDAWKGDSVQLFIKTPEMEDCASIIFFRGDDGIDNVILHKLPKGYEGNESLLQLKTTREGVTTTYEMTIPFAALGAKASGFDTGFRFNLMVNDNDSGDRKGWIWCAPGIGIGVNYKEHPVVMF
;
A
#
# COMPACT_ATOMS: atom_id res chain seq x y z
N MET A 1 -27.79 -43.62 -41.93
CA MET A 1 -26.36 -43.33 -41.71
C MET A 1 -26.08 -41.81 -41.66
N LEU A 2 -26.99 -41.02 -41.08
CA LEU A 2 -26.89 -39.56 -40.90
C LEU A 2 -27.38 -39.12 -39.50
N LEU A 3 -27.44 -40.07 -38.56
CA LEU A 3 -27.91 -39.90 -37.18
C LEU A 3 -26.87 -40.31 -36.12
N LEU A 4 -25.63 -40.63 -36.55
CA LEU A 4 -24.55 -41.09 -35.67
C LEU A 4 -23.31 -40.19 -35.69
N PHE A 5 -23.32 -39.07 -36.42
CA PHE A 5 -22.19 -38.13 -36.52
C PHE A 5 -22.40 -36.81 -35.76
N GLY A 6 -23.50 -36.65 -35.02
CA GLY A 6 -23.87 -35.41 -34.33
C GLY A 6 -23.53 -35.33 -32.83
N MET A 7 -22.91 -36.35 -32.23
CA MET A 7 -22.68 -36.41 -30.77
C MET A 7 -21.23 -36.21 -30.31
N LEU A 8 -20.26 -36.02 -31.22
CA LEU A 8 -18.84 -35.96 -30.85
C LEU A 8 -18.29 -34.54 -30.58
N CYS A 9 -19.14 -33.51 -30.48
CA CYS A 9 -18.68 -32.13 -30.22
C CYS A 9 -19.56 -31.31 -29.27
N HIS A 10 -20.43 -31.91 -28.47
CA HIS A 10 -21.24 -31.16 -27.51
C HIS A 10 -20.97 -31.69 -26.10
N GLY A 11 -20.58 -30.79 -25.20
CA GLY A 11 -20.46 -31.08 -23.77
C GLY A 11 -21.76 -31.66 -23.21
N TRP A 12 -21.63 -32.30 -22.07
CA TRP A 12 -22.75 -32.93 -21.37
C TRP A 12 -23.08 -32.11 -20.14
N GLU A 13 -24.36 -31.99 -19.79
CA GLU A 13 -24.80 -31.23 -18.63
C GLU A 13 -26.03 -31.85 -17.95
N TRP A 14 -26.12 -31.64 -16.64
CA TRP A 14 -27.34 -31.67 -15.86
C TRP A 14 -27.65 -30.25 -15.39
N ASP A 15 -28.63 -29.64 -16.05
CA ASP A 15 -29.32 -28.45 -15.55
C ASP A 15 -30.56 -28.90 -14.75
N PHE A 16 -30.49 -28.78 -13.43
CA PHE A 16 -31.58 -29.21 -12.56
C PHE A 16 -32.83 -28.32 -12.67
N SER A 17 -32.74 -27.15 -13.32
CA SER A 17 -33.90 -26.27 -13.58
C SER A 17 -34.87 -26.80 -14.63
N SER A 18 -34.44 -27.80 -15.42
CA SER A 18 -35.23 -28.44 -16.47
C SER A 18 -35.77 -29.83 -16.10
N GLY A 19 -35.58 -30.27 -14.85
CA GLY A 19 -35.99 -31.59 -14.37
C GLY A 19 -34.87 -32.64 -14.46
N GLY A 20 -33.72 -32.34 -13.84
CA GLY A 20 -32.53 -33.20 -13.82
C GLY A 20 -32.75 -34.65 -13.35
N PRO A 21 -31.75 -35.54 -13.47
CA PRO A 21 -31.93 -36.96 -13.23
C PRO A 21 -32.21 -37.30 -11.77
N LEU A 22 -32.77 -38.50 -11.53
CA LEU A 22 -32.84 -39.11 -10.20
C LEU A 22 -31.42 -39.35 -9.66
N ILE A 23 -31.04 -38.64 -8.60
CA ILE A 23 -29.72 -38.70 -7.96
C ILE A 23 -29.71 -39.70 -6.79
N ASP A 24 -28.69 -40.55 -6.75
CA ASP A 24 -28.34 -41.35 -5.59
C ASP A 24 -27.52 -40.51 -4.59
N TRP A 25 -27.68 -40.76 -3.30
CA TRP A 25 -26.93 -40.01 -2.30
C TRP A 25 -26.59 -40.87 -1.09
N TRP A 26 -25.49 -40.53 -0.44
CA TRP A 26 -24.99 -41.23 0.75
C TRP A 26 -24.34 -40.24 1.72
N SER A 27 -24.43 -40.52 3.00
CA SER A 27 -23.83 -39.75 4.08
C SER A 27 -23.56 -40.69 5.26
N GLU A 28 -22.62 -40.34 6.15
CA GLU A 28 -22.18 -41.14 7.31
C GLU A 28 -23.34 -41.74 8.13
N ASN A 29 -24.46 -41.01 8.29
CA ASN A 29 -25.62 -41.42 9.09
C ASN A 29 -26.95 -41.34 8.33
N LYS A 30 -26.98 -41.83 7.08
CA LYS A 30 -28.19 -41.85 6.23
C LYS A 30 -29.44 -42.44 6.93
N ALA A 31 -29.27 -43.41 7.82
CA ALA A 31 -30.38 -44.06 8.54
C ALA A 31 -31.12 -43.16 9.54
N ALA A 32 -30.53 -42.04 9.97
CA ALA A 32 -31.12 -41.13 10.95
C ALA A 32 -32.20 -40.20 10.37
N ASN A 33 -32.39 -40.18 9.04
CA ASN A 33 -33.36 -39.35 8.32
C ASN A 33 -33.27 -37.84 8.64
N ARG A 34 -32.05 -37.35 8.94
CA ARG A 34 -31.73 -35.92 9.23
C ARG A 34 -30.79 -35.27 8.20
N CYS A 35 -30.55 -35.97 7.10
CA CYS A 35 -29.91 -35.46 5.91
C CYS A 35 -30.65 -36.03 4.71
N GLY A 36 -30.57 -35.36 3.58
CA GLY A 36 -31.35 -35.74 2.42
C GLY A 36 -30.95 -34.98 1.17
N VAL A 37 -31.36 -35.54 0.04
CA VAL A 37 -31.24 -34.90 -1.26
C VAL A 37 -32.61 -34.97 -1.93
N GLU A 38 -33.12 -33.83 -2.38
CA GLU A 38 -34.43 -33.69 -3.03
C GLU A 38 -34.39 -32.61 -4.12
N ILE A 39 -35.31 -32.65 -5.07
CA ILE A 39 -35.51 -31.53 -6.00
C ILE A 39 -36.40 -30.50 -5.31
N ALA A 40 -35.90 -29.27 -5.16
CA ALA A 40 -36.64 -28.18 -4.54
C ALA A 40 -36.38 -26.86 -5.28
N THR A 41 -37.24 -25.86 -5.06
CA THR A 41 -37.02 -24.51 -5.60
C THR A 41 -35.84 -23.86 -4.89
N ASN A 42 -34.80 -23.52 -5.63
CA ASN A 42 -33.67 -22.75 -5.14
C ASN A 42 -34.15 -21.33 -4.76
N PRO A 43 -33.99 -20.88 -3.51
CA PRO A 43 -34.53 -19.61 -3.03
C PRO A 43 -33.76 -18.37 -3.52
N VAL A 44 -32.57 -18.54 -4.11
CA VAL A 44 -31.78 -17.45 -4.70
C VAL A 44 -32.10 -17.29 -6.20
N THR A 45 -32.24 -18.41 -6.93
CA THR A 45 -32.48 -18.36 -8.39
C THR A 45 -33.95 -18.46 -8.79
N GLY A 46 -34.83 -18.91 -7.88
CA GLY A 46 -36.25 -19.14 -8.15
C GLY A 46 -36.54 -20.35 -9.05
N LYS A 47 -35.52 -21.15 -9.39
CA LYS A 47 -35.63 -22.32 -10.28
C LYS A 47 -35.53 -23.64 -9.51
N PRO A 48 -36.04 -24.76 -10.03
CA PRO A 48 -35.77 -26.08 -9.46
C PRO A 48 -34.25 -26.37 -9.44
N ALA A 49 -33.76 -26.94 -8.33
CA ALA A 49 -32.37 -27.37 -8.16
C ALA A 49 -32.32 -28.60 -7.23
N LEU A 50 -31.19 -29.31 -7.22
CA LEU A 50 -30.98 -30.43 -6.31
C LEU A 50 -30.56 -29.91 -4.94
N ARG A 51 -31.51 -29.87 -4.00
CA ARG A 51 -31.28 -29.46 -2.62
C ARG A 51 -30.64 -30.59 -1.84
N MET A 52 -29.45 -30.33 -1.32
CA MET A 52 -28.73 -31.16 -0.37
C MET A 52 -28.87 -30.51 1.00
N HIS A 53 -29.45 -31.21 1.97
CA HIS A 53 -29.64 -30.70 3.33
C HIS A 53 -29.12 -31.71 4.35
N TRP A 54 -28.64 -31.20 5.49
CA TRP A 54 -27.99 -32.02 6.51
C TRP A 54 -28.06 -31.40 7.91
N ASP A 55 -27.92 -32.26 8.92
CA ASP A 55 -27.71 -31.90 10.32
C ASP A 55 -26.28 -32.30 10.72
N GLU A 56 -25.40 -31.31 10.91
CA GLU A 56 -23.98 -31.51 11.22
C GLU A 56 -23.72 -32.14 12.59
N ALA A 57 -24.75 -32.25 13.46
CA ALA A 57 -24.63 -33.03 14.69
C ALA A 57 -24.48 -34.53 14.41
N PHE A 58 -24.89 -34.99 13.21
CA PHE A 58 -24.96 -36.41 12.86
C PHE A 58 -24.09 -36.79 11.66
N THR A 59 -23.61 -35.86 10.85
CA THR A 59 -22.68 -36.18 9.74
C THR A 59 -21.70 -35.03 9.50
N SER A 60 -20.53 -35.32 8.92
CA SER A 60 -19.54 -34.32 8.50
C SER A 60 -19.31 -34.28 6.99
N TRP A 61 -20.06 -35.08 6.23
CA TRP A 61 -19.98 -35.13 4.77
C TRP A 61 -21.21 -35.78 4.14
N MET A 62 -21.47 -35.45 2.87
CA MET A 62 -22.47 -36.12 2.06
C MET A 62 -22.08 -36.15 0.57
N HIS A 63 -22.52 -37.19 -0.14
CA HIS A 63 -22.36 -37.33 -1.59
C HIS A 63 -23.72 -37.29 -2.24
N ALA A 64 -23.80 -36.58 -3.35
CA ALA A 64 -24.91 -36.64 -4.29
C ALA A 64 -24.31 -37.02 -5.65
N TYR A 65 -24.70 -38.16 -6.21
CA TYR A 65 -24.12 -38.70 -7.43
C TYR A 65 -25.12 -39.57 -8.21
N LYS A 66 -24.85 -39.82 -9.49
CA LYS A 66 -25.60 -40.77 -10.30
C LYS A 66 -24.66 -41.85 -10.82
N GLY A 67 -25.07 -43.10 -10.69
CA GLY A 67 -24.43 -44.22 -11.37
C GLY A 67 -24.91 -44.37 -12.82
N ASN A 68 -24.09 -44.99 -13.68
CA ASN A 68 -24.38 -45.30 -15.09
C ASN A 68 -24.77 -44.06 -15.92
N VAL A 69 -23.89 -43.07 -16.01
CA VAL A 69 -24.13 -41.84 -16.77
C VAL A 69 -23.73 -42.05 -18.24
N PRO A 70 -24.69 -42.04 -19.21
CA PRO A 70 -24.36 -42.20 -20.63
C PRO A 70 -23.56 -41.00 -21.16
N GLY A 71 -22.53 -41.24 -21.97
CA GLY A 71 -21.71 -40.19 -22.58
C GLY A 71 -20.37 -39.90 -21.89
N LEU A 72 -19.98 -40.68 -20.87
CA LEU A 72 -18.66 -40.65 -20.25
C LEU A 72 -17.75 -41.81 -20.76
N ASP A 73 -17.85 -42.09 -22.06
CA ASP A 73 -17.07 -43.13 -22.73
C ASP A 73 -15.75 -42.50 -23.20
N ASP A 74 -14.65 -42.74 -22.45
CA ASP A 74 -13.31 -42.18 -22.73
C ASP A 74 -13.30 -40.66 -22.95
N ILE A 75 -13.43 -39.90 -21.86
CA ILE A 75 -13.66 -38.45 -21.93
C ILE A 75 -12.43 -37.64 -22.34
N GLY A 76 -11.24 -38.24 -22.50
CA GLY A 76 -10.00 -37.49 -22.70
C GLY A 76 -9.81 -36.42 -21.60
N ARG A 77 -9.20 -35.27 -21.94
CA ARG A 77 -9.10 -34.13 -21.03
C ARG A 77 -10.39 -33.30 -21.09
N VAL A 78 -11.01 -33.00 -19.95
CA VAL A 78 -12.26 -32.23 -19.87
C VAL A 78 -12.26 -31.23 -18.73
N LYS A 79 -13.05 -30.15 -18.89
CA LYS A 79 -13.38 -29.23 -17.81
C LYS A 79 -14.80 -29.51 -17.34
N PHE A 80 -14.95 -29.86 -16.07
CA PHE A 80 -16.24 -29.94 -15.38
C PHE A 80 -16.56 -28.59 -14.74
N THR A 81 -17.80 -28.15 -14.89
CA THR A 81 -18.34 -26.96 -14.21
C THR A 81 -19.46 -27.40 -13.29
N VAL A 82 -19.38 -27.00 -12.03
CA VAL A 82 -20.37 -27.25 -10.97
C VAL A 82 -20.87 -25.91 -10.46
N LYS A 83 -22.19 -25.68 -10.44
CA LYS A 83 -22.78 -24.49 -9.82
C LYS A 83 -23.55 -24.88 -8.57
N ILE A 84 -23.19 -24.28 -7.44
CA ILE A 84 -23.83 -24.51 -6.14
C ILE A 84 -24.34 -23.18 -5.59
N THR A 85 -25.57 -23.17 -5.09
CA THR A 85 -26.13 -22.05 -4.36
C THR A 85 -26.19 -22.34 -2.87
N THR A 86 -25.80 -21.36 -2.06
CA THR A 86 -26.00 -21.35 -0.60
C THR A 86 -27.08 -20.33 -0.21
N THR A 87 -27.88 -20.65 0.82
CA THR A 87 -28.99 -19.80 1.29
C THR A 87 -28.60 -18.86 2.43
N GLY A 88 -27.36 -18.95 2.91
CA GLY A 88 -26.74 -18.14 3.94
C GLY A 88 -25.29 -18.56 4.16
N ALA A 89 -24.73 -18.20 5.31
CA ALA A 89 -23.41 -18.69 5.73
C ALA A 89 -23.44 -20.23 5.82
N SER A 90 -22.64 -20.87 4.99
CA SER A 90 -22.55 -22.32 4.91
C SER A 90 -21.32 -22.82 5.65
N ALA A 91 -21.46 -23.93 6.37
CA ALA A 91 -20.34 -24.62 7.00
C ALA A 91 -19.64 -25.61 6.05
N ILE A 92 -20.01 -25.63 4.76
CA ILE A 92 -19.27 -26.39 3.74
C ILE A 92 -17.83 -25.89 3.71
N ARG A 93 -16.89 -26.83 3.89
CA ARG A 93 -15.44 -26.63 3.85
C ARG A 93 -14.83 -27.10 2.55
N GLN A 94 -15.44 -28.09 1.91
CA GLN A 94 -15.01 -28.57 0.60
C GLN A 94 -16.22 -28.94 -0.26
N CYS A 95 -16.11 -28.59 -1.54
CA CYS A 95 -16.98 -29.09 -2.59
C CYS A 95 -16.09 -29.81 -3.61
N ASN A 96 -16.22 -31.12 -3.68
CA ASN A 96 -15.34 -31.97 -4.49
C ASN A 96 -16.13 -32.55 -5.65
N LEU A 97 -15.57 -32.53 -6.86
CA LEU A 97 -16.10 -33.32 -7.97
C LEU A 97 -15.81 -34.80 -7.70
N ARG A 98 -16.83 -35.64 -7.77
CA ARG A 98 -16.76 -37.09 -7.57
C ARG A 98 -16.91 -37.81 -8.90
N LEU A 99 -15.90 -38.57 -9.31
CA LEU A 99 -15.96 -39.51 -10.44
C LEU A 99 -15.80 -40.94 -9.92
N GLN A 100 -16.47 -41.89 -10.55
CA GLN A 100 -16.31 -43.31 -10.27
C GLN A 100 -16.03 -44.03 -11.59
N ASP A 101 -14.99 -44.82 -11.61
CA ASP A 101 -14.55 -45.56 -12.79
C ASP A 101 -15.36 -46.85 -13.01
N LYS A 102 -15.09 -47.57 -14.11
CA LYS A 102 -15.80 -48.81 -14.47
C LYS A 102 -15.68 -49.92 -13.41
N ASP A 103 -14.58 -49.94 -12.65
CA ASP A 103 -14.24 -50.96 -11.65
C ASP A 103 -14.64 -50.53 -10.22
N VAL A 104 -15.42 -49.44 -10.10
CA VAL A 104 -16.03 -48.89 -8.89
C VAL A 104 -15.03 -48.12 -7.98
N GLU A 105 -13.81 -47.86 -8.44
CA GLU A 105 -12.87 -46.93 -7.76
C GLU A 105 -13.39 -45.49 -7.87
N THR A 106 -13.44 -44.78 -6.74
CA THR A 106 -13.99 -43.41 -6.69
C THR A 106 -12.86 -42.38 -6.53
N PHE A 107 -12.81 -41.40 -7.43
CA PHE A 107 -11.88 -40.29 -7.45
C PHE A 107 -12.56 -38.98 -7.03
N TYR A 108 -11.87 -38.20 -6.20
CA TYR A 108 -12.29 -36.88 -5.74
C TYR A 108 -11.31 -35.81 -6.20
N PHE A 109 -11.82 -34.82 -6.93
CA PHE A 109 -11.08 -33.63 -7.31
C PHE A 109 -11.48 -32.53 -6.34
N ASN A 110 -10.56 -32.18 -5.44
CA ASN A 110 -10.91 -31.44 -4.24
C ASN A 110 -10.87 -29.93 -4.46
N LYS A 111 -11.87 -29.21 -3.94
CA LYS A 111 -11.81 -27.74 -3.80
C LYS A 111 -12.28 -27.33 -2.41
N ASN A 112 -11.41 -26.62 -1.69
CA ASN A 112 -11.79 -26.00 -0.43
C ASN A 112 -12.67 -24.79 -0.73
N VAL A 113 -13.77 -24.65 0.00
CA VAL A 113 -14.72 -23.54 -0.12
C VAL A 113 -15.08 -23.03 1.27
N ARG A 114 -15.45 -21.75 1.38
CA ARG A 114 -16.00 -21.18 2.61
C ARG A 114 -16.96 -20.05 2.28
N TRP A 115 -18.18 -20.42 1.94
CA TRP A 115 -19.22 -19.46 1.55
C TRP A 115 -19.89 -18.88 2.79
N LYS A 116 -19.53 -17.64 3.15
CA LYS A 116 -20.01 -16.96 4.36
C LYS A 116 -21.33 -16.21 4.15
N GLU A 117 -21.84 -16.19 2.94
CA GLU A 117 -23.07 -15.49 2.57
C GLU A 117 -23.92 -16.31 1.61
N LYS A 118 -25.16 -15.86 1.40
CA LYS A 118 -26.04 -16.40 0.36
C LYS A 118 -25.47 -16.04 -1.02
N GLY A 119 -25.48 -16.97 -1.97
CA GLY A 119 -24.93 -16.70 -3.29
C GLY A 119 -24.89 -17.93 -4.17
N GLN A 120 -24.67 -17.72 -5.48
CA GLN A 120 -24.42 -18.79 -6.45
C GLN A 120 -22.92 -18.83 -6.76
N TRP A 121 -22.34 -20.01 -6.66
CA TRP A 121 -20.91 -20.26 -6.74
C TRP A 121 -20.63 -21.19 -7.91
N THR A 122 -19.71 -20.79 -8.79
CA THR A 122 -19.27 -21.64 -9.91
C THR A 122 -17.90 -22.22 -9.59
N LEU A 123 -17.77 -23.54 -9.70
CA LEU A 123 -16.56 -24.30 -9.45
C LEU A 123 -16.16 -25.05 -10.71
N GLU A 124 -14.93 -24.87 -11.17
CA GLU A 124 -14.40 -25.53 -12.37
C GLU A 124 -13.30 -26.54 -12.02
N TYR A 125 -13.44 -27.77 -12.48
CA TYR A 125 -12.51 -28.88 -12.24
C TYR A 125 -11.98 -29.40 -13.57
N ILE A 126 -10.66 -29.53 -13.70
CA ILE A 126 -10.06 -30.15 -14.88
C ILE A 126 -9.76 -31.60 -14.56
N VAL A 127 -10.27 -32.50 -15.40
CA VAL A 127 -10.03 -33.94 -15.29
C VAL A 127 -9.20 -34.36 -16.50
N ASP A 128 -7.99 -34.84 -16.21
CA ASP A 128 -7.10 -35.46 -17.18
C ASP A 128 -6.84 -36.91 -16.76
N PRO A 129 -7.42 -37.92 -17.44
CA PRO A 129 -7.24 -39.33 -17.10
C PRO A 129 -5.78 -39.79 -17.19
N LYS A 130 -4.92 -39.07 -17.92
CA LYS A 130 -3.47 -39.33 -18.02
C LYS A 130 -2.69 -38.71 -16.85
N ASN A 131 -3.27 -37.77 -16.09
CA ASN A 131 -2.62 -37.09 -14.98
C ASN A 131 -3.57 -36.82 -13.79
N LEU A 132 -3.58 -37.75 -12.83
CA LEU A 132 -4.48 -37.73 -11.67
C LEU A 132 -3.82 -37.22 -10.37
N SER A 133 -2.66 -36.55 -10.45
CA SER A 133 -1.83 -36.17 -9.29
C SER A 133 -2.52 -35.26 -8.27
N PHE A 134 -3.60 -34.58 -8.65
CA PHE A 134 -4.36 -33.64 -7.82
C PHE A 134 -5.70 -34.20 -7.32
N SER A 135 -5.93 -35.51 -7.52
CA SER A 135 -7.12 -36.21 -7.02
C SER A 135 -6.78 -37.10 -5.83
N SER A 136 -7.75 -37.30 -4.94
CA SER A 136 -7.69 -38.36 -3.92
C SER A 136 -8.68 -39.47 -4.29
N SER A 137 -8.31 -40.75 -4.18
CA SER A 137 -9.22 -41.87 -4.42
C SER A 137 -9.59 -42.63 -3.13
N VAL A 138 -10.81 -43.17 -3.09
CA VAL A 138 -11.32 -43.99 -1.97
C VAL A 138 -11.81 -45.34 -2.51
N GLN A 139 -11.43 -46.41 -1.80
CA GLN A 139 -11.48 -47.80 -2.27
C GLN A 139 -12.85 -48.45 -2.01
N HIS A 140 -13.54 -48.86 -3.08
CA HIS A 140 -14.78 -49.64 -2.98
C HIS A 140 -14.89 -50.82 -3.99
N GLY A 141 -13.85 -51.08 -4.81
CA GLY A 141 -13.87 -52.05 -5.93
C GLY A 141 -12.75 -53.12 -5.94
N SER A 142 -12.76 -54.01 -6.94
CA SER A 142 -11.90 -55.21 -7.02
C SER A 142 -10.54 -55.03 -7.72
N LYS A 143 -10.32 -53.90 -8.41
CA LYS A 143 -9.03 -53.49 -9.00
C LYS A 143 -8.60 -52.16 -8.38
N MET A 144 -7.30 -52.01 -8.15
CA MET A 144 -6.69 -50.93 -7.36
C MET A 144 -5.42 -50.41 -8.05
N ASP A 145 -5.56 -49.88 -9.25
CA ASP A 145 -4.41 -49.40 -10.03
C ASP A 145 -4.27 -47.87 -10.04
N LYS A 146 -5.22 -47.13 -9.43
CA LYS A 146 -5.26 -45.66 -9.40
C LYS A 146 -5.32 -45.04 -10.80
N HIS A 147 -5.81 -45.79 -11.78
CA HIS A 147 -6.09 -45.29 -13.11
C HIS A 147 -7.59 -45.03 -13.27
N LEU A 148 -7.95 -43.90 -13.88
CA LEU A 148 -9.35 -43.57 -14.12
C LEU A 148 -9.85 -44.37 -15.33
N ASP A 149 -10.45 -45.51 -15.04
CA ASP A 149 -10.85 -46.51 -16.03
C ASP A 149 -12.23 -46.24 -16.67
N PHE A 150 -12.30 -46.33 -18.00
CA PHE A 150 -13.52 -46.01 -18.78
C PHE A 150 -14.31 -47.25 -19.22
N PRO A 151 -15.64 -47.11 -19.43
CA PRO A 151 -16.45 -45.91 -19.21
C PRO A 151 -16.68 -45.61 -17.74
N LEU A 152 -16.86 -44.33 -17.38
CA LEU A 152 -17.10 -43.97 -15.98
C LEU A 152 -18.45 -44.54 -15.51
N ASN A 153 -18.44 -45.14 -14.33
CA ASN A 153 -19.61 -45.74 -13.71
C ASN A 153 -20.40 -44.72 -12.85
N GLY A 154 -19.84 -43.56 -12.51
CA GLY A 154 -20.60 -42.55 -11.78
C GLY A 154 -19.99 -41.14 -11.73
N LEU A 155 -20.86 -40.15 -11.53
CA LEU A 155 -20.52 -38.72 -11.47
C LEU A 155 -21.37 -38.01 -10.41
N GLY A 156 -20.77 -37.08 -9.68
CA GLY A 156 -21.48 -36.27 -8.70
C GLY A 156 -20.61 -35.28 -7.96
N VAL A 157 -21.09 -34.82 -6.81
CA VAL A 157 -20.38 -33.94 -5.89
C VAL A 157 -20.33 -34.53 -4.49
N ASN A 158 -19.26 -34.20 -3.77
CA ASN A 158 -19.13 -34.46 -2.34
C ASN A 158 -18.98 -33.13 -1.60
N LEU A 159 -19.82 -32.92 -0.59
CA LEU A 159 -19.72 -31.79 0.32
C LEU A 159 -19.18 -32.28 1.66
N THR A 160 -18.20 -31.56 2.21
CA THR A 160 -17.69 -31.78 3.57
C THR A 160 -17.90 -30.53 4.42
N PHE A 161 -18.14 -30.70 5.71
CA PHE A 161 -18.45 -29.63 6.65
C PHE A 161 -17.98 -29.99 8.07
N GLU A 162 -17.93 -29.01 8.97
CA GLU A 162 -17.50 -29.25 10.36
C GLU A 162 -18.57 -29.99 11.16
N ARG A 163 -18.16 -30.99 11.95
CA ARG A 163 -19.11 -31.65 12.87
C ARG A 163 -19.54 -30.65 13.95
N GLY A 164 -20.84 -30.43 14.10
CA GLY A 164 -21.43 -29.57 15.13
C GLY A 164 -21.66 -28.10 14.75
N SER A 165 -21.55 -27.71 13.47
CA SER A 165 -21.82 -26.32 13.04
C SER A 165 -23.30 -25.97 12.82
N GLY A 166 -24.23 -26.94 12.99
CA GLY A 166 -25.68 -26.73 12.93
C GLY A 166 -26.38 -27.45 11.79
N ILE A 167 -27.53 -26.93 11.36
CA ILE A 167 -28.29 -27.44 10.22
C ILE A 167 -27.88 -26.65 8.99
N GLY A 168 -27.56 -27.34 7.89
CA GLY A 168 -27.08 -26.73 6.66
C GLY A 168 -27.85 -27.21 5.43
N GLU A 169 -27.84 -26.39 4.39
CA GLU A 169 -28.32 -26.76 3.06
C GLU A 169 -27.52 -26.07 1.96
N ALA A 170 -27.50 -26.69 0.79
CA ALA A 170 -26.99 -26.13 -0.45
C ALA A 170 -27.77 -26.70 -1.64
N PHE A 171 -27.80 -25.96 -2.73
CA PHE A 171 -28.53 -26.33 -3.94
C PHE A 171 -27.54 -26.53 -5.07
N LEU A 172 -27.41 -27.75 -5.59
CA LEU A 172 -26.66 -28.02 -6.81
C LEU A 172 -27.55 -27.62 -8.00
N ASP A 173 -27.17 -26.53 -8.65
CA ASP A 173 -27.92 -25.95 -9.78
C ASP A 173 -27.54 -26.62 -11.10
N TYR A 174 -26.25 -26.92 -11.26
CA TYR A 174 -25.69 -27.35 -12.53
C TYR A 174 -24.46 -28.23 -12.31
N ILE A 175 -24.33 -29.29 -13.09
CA ILE A 175 -23.07 -30.00 -13.30
C ILE A 175 -22.95 -30.39 -14.76
N GLY A 176 -21.85 -30.01 -15.41
CA GLY A 176 -21.60 -30.40 -16.79
C GLY A 176 -20.11 -30.46 -17.10
N PHE A 177 -19.77 -31.01 -18.25
CA PHE A 177 -18.41 -31.00 -18.75
C PHE A 177 -18.35 -30.59 -20.22
N GLU A 178 -17.25 -29.95 -20.59
CA GLU A 178 -16.89 -29.67 -21.96
C GLU A 178 -15.57 -30.37 -22.33
N PRO A 179 -15.51 -31.05 -23.49
CA PRO A 179 -14.27 -31.57 -24.04
C PRO A 179 -13.25 -30.45 -24.20
N MET A 180 -12.08 -30.63 -23.61
CA MET A 180 -10.95 -29.75 -23.83
C MET A 180 -10.12 -30.35 -24.96
N PRO A 181 -9.76 -29.60 -26.02
CA PRO A 181 -8.74 -30.05 -26.96
C PRO A 181 -7.54 -30.65 -26.20
N GLU A 182 -6.95 -31.76 -26.66
CA GLU A 182 -5.72 -32.30 -26.03
C GLU A 182 -4.62 -31.21 -25.95
N ASP A 183 -4.70 -30.22 -26.84
CA ASP A 183 -3.84 -29.04 -26.91
C ASP A 183 -4.40 -27.77 -26.24
N SER A 184 -5.64 -27.75 -25.73
CA SER A 184 -6.14 -26.65 -24.88
C SER A 184 -5.57 -26.83 -23.48
N LYS A 185 -4.27 -26.65 -23.39
CA LYS A 185 -3.59 -26.38 -22.16
C LYS A 185 -4.17 -25.05 -21.66
N GLU A 186 -4.90 -25.06 -20.55
CA GLU A 186 -4.49 -24.08 -19.54
C GLU A 186 -3.01 -24.35 -19.31
N HIS A 187 -2.19 -23.41 -19.77
CA HIS A 187 -0.73 -23.53 -19.87
C HIS A 187 -0.08 -23.34 -18.51
N MET A 188 -0.59 -24.08 -17.52
CA MET A 188 0.05 -24.29 -16.25
C MET A 188 1.23 -25.23 -16.50
N VAL A 189 2.43 -24.71 -16.29
CA VAL A 189 3.65 -25.51 -16.36
C VAL A 189 3.99 -25.96 -14.95
N THR A 190 4.21 -27.26 -14.78
CA THR A 190 4.80 -27.77 -13.55
C THR A 190 6.32 -27.60 -13.62
N SER A 191 6.89 -26.89 -12.66
CA SER A 191 8.34 -26.69 -12.59
C SER A 191 8.89 -26.87 -11.19
N GLN A 192 10.11 -27.36 -11.06
CA GLN A 192 10.82 -27.26 -9.79
C GLN A 192 11.46 -25.88 -9.66
N TRP A 193 11.27 -25.24 -8.52
CA TRP A 193 11.96 -24.02 -8.17
C TRP A 193 13.35 -24.38 -7.63
N ASN A 194 14.38 -23.86 -8.30
CA ASN A 194 15.79 -24.15 -7.99
C ASN A 194 16.37 -23.24 -6.90
N GLY A 195 15.55 -22.49 -6.17
CA GLY A 195 16.08 -21.63 -5.12
C GLY A 195 16.56 -22.44 -3.92
N ASP A 196 17.67 -22.01 -3.33
CA ASP A 196 18.25 -22.69 -2.19
C ASP A 196 17.50 -22.31 -0.91
N PHE A 197 16.68 -23.23 -0.42
CA PHE A 197 16.02 -23.10 0.88
C PHE A 197 17.02 -23.27 2.03
N LEU A 198 18.12 -23.99 1.83
CA LEU A 198 19.06 -24.35 2.88
C LEU A 198 20.38 -23.62 2.66
N ASP A 199 20.38 -22.34 2.99
CA ASP A 199 21.60 -21.56 3.03
C ASP A 199 22.48 -22.01 4.21
N LEU A 200 23.27 -23.07 4.01
CA LEU A 200 24.15 -23.66 5.02
C LEU A 200 25.32 -22.76 5.43
N GLU A 201 25.50 -21.60 4.78
CA GLU A 201 26.56 -20.64 5.10
C GLU A 201 26.11 -19.62 6.17
N ASN A 202 24.79 -19.41 6.34
CA ASN A 202 24.22 -18.49 7.31
C ASN A 202 23.69 -19.20 8.57
N ARG A 203 23.63 -18.47 9.70
CA ARG A 203 23.17 -19.03 10.99
C ARG A 203 21.66 -19.29 10.99
N HIS A 204 21.28 -20.51 11.36
CA HIS A 204 19.89 -20.95 11.55
C HIS A 204 19.60 -21.11 13.05
N TRP A 205 18.36 -20.85 13.48
CA TRP A 205 17.99 -20.87 14.90
C TRP A 205 17.08 -22.04 15.24
N LEU A 206 17.33 -22.67 16.39
CA LEU A 206 16.39 -23.53 17.10
C LEU A 206 15.66 -22.68 18.15
N LYS A 207 14.32 -22.66 18.14
CA LYS A 207 13.52 -21.91 19.13
C LYS A 207 13.54 -22.64 20.48
N GLY A 208 14.51 -22.32 21.34
CA GLY A 208 14.67 -22.89 22.70
C GLY A 208 16.15 -23.11 23.06
N ASP A 209 16.51 -22.81 24.30
CA ASP A 209 17.88 -22.49 24.76
C ASP A 209 18.96 -23.60 24.69
N ARG A 210 18.83 -24.67 23.87
CA ARG A 210 19.78 -25.81 23.85
C ARG A 210 19.99 -26.53 22.51
N GLY A 211 19.48 -25.99 21.39
CA GLY A 211 19.64 -26.63 20.08
C GLY A 211 20.79 -26.04 19.25
N ILE A 212 21.57 -26.88 18.56
CA ILE A 212 22.60 -26.44 17.61
C ILE A 212 22.25 -26.92 16.20
N VAL A 213 22.22 -26.00 15.23
CA VAL A 213 22.26 -26.34 13.81
C VAL A 213 23.72 -26.29 13.36
N THR A 214 24.27 -27.41 12.91
CA THR A 214 25.62 -27.47 12.31
C THR A 214 25.56 -27.89 10.86
N ARG A 215 26.51 -27.39 10.07
CA ARG A 215 26.75 -27.87 8.71
C ARG A 215 27.68 -29.08 8.80
N GLU A 216 27.18 -30.27 8.46
CA GLU A 216 27.96 -31.51 8.55
C GLU A 216 27.74 -32.39 7.30
N VAL A 217 28.71 -33.27 7.03
CA VAL A 217 28.51 -34.34 6.05
C VAL A 217 27.54 -35.34 6.67
N ASN A 218 26.39 -35.54 6.05
CA ASN A 218 25.45 -36.58 6.48
C ASN A 218 26.12 -37.96 6.28
N PRO A 219 26.30 -38.75 7.35
CA PRO A 219 26.99 -40.04 7.28
C PRO A 219 26.27 -41.08 6.42
N ALA A 220 24.96 -40.93 6.19
CA ALA A 220 24.19 -41.85 5.35
C ALA A 220 24.22 -41.49 3.85
N THR A 221 24.32 -40.20 3.51
CA THR A 221 24.27 -39.74 2.11
C THR A 221 25.62 -39.30 1.55
N GLY A 222 26.62 -39.06 2.42
CA GLY A 222 27.93 -38.54 2.05
C GLY A 222 27.92 -37.10 1.51
N LYS A 223 26.79 -36.40 1.63
CA LYS A 223 26.60 -35.01 1.17
C LYS A 223 26.54 -34.06 2.36
N MET A 224 26.85 -32.78 2.11
CA MET A 224 26.64 -31.74 3.11
C MET A 224 25.13 -31.59 3.39
N ALA A 225 24.77 -31.50 4.67
CA ALA A 225 23.40 -31.34 5.15
C ALA A 225 23.36 -30.42 6.39
N ALA A 226 22.16 -29.92 6.72
CA ALA A 226 21.93 -29.24 7.99
C ALA A 226 21.66 -30.29 9.08
N LYS A 227 22.58 -30.42 10.04
CA LYS A 227 22.39 -31.28 11.22
C LYS A 227 21.69 -30.50 12.32
N LEU A 228 20.54 -31.01 12.74
CA LEU A 228 19.75 -30.54 13.86
C LEU A 228 20.06 -31.41 15.07
N LYS A 229 20.60 -30.80 16.13
CA LYS A 229 20.80 -31.47 17.43
C LYS A 229 20.06 -30.72 18.52
N GLY A 230 19.24 -31.42 19.31
CA GLY A 230 18.50 -30.82 20.40
C GLY A 230 17.76 -31.83 21.28
N THR A 231 17.13 -31.32 22.34
CA THR A 231 16.30 -32.09 23.27
C THR A 231 14.82 -31.77 23.06
N THR A 232 13.94 -32.76 23.13
CA THR A 232 12.49 -32.63 22.95
C THR A 232 11.74 -32.05 24.17
N GLU A 233 12.37 -31.22 25.02
CA GLU A 233 11.75 -30.72 26.27
C GLU A 233 12.15 -29.27 26.61
N ARG A 234 11.21 -28.48 27.15
CA ARG A 234 11.47 -27.25 27.92
C ARG A 234 10.64 -27.22 29.19
N ASN A 235 11.27 -27.11 30.35
CA ASN A 235 10.61 -26.99 31.66
C ASN A 235 9.56 -28.09 31.95
N GLY A 236 9.85 -29.36 31.65
CA GLY A 236 8.95 -30.49 31.93
C GLY A 236 7.85 -30.75 30.90
N ARG A 237 7.83 -30.03 29.76
CA ARG A 237 6.84 -30.22 28.68
C ARG A 237 7.51 -30.74 27.40
N PRO A 238 6.93 -31.75 26.72
CA PRO A 238 7.39 -32.16 25.39
C PRO A 238 7.34 -30.97 24.42
N ILE A 239 8.42 -30.73 23.69
CA ILE A 239 8.49 -29.77 22.58
C ILE A 239 9.08 -30.50 21.37
N GLY A 240 8.50 -30.24 20.20
CA GLY A 240 9.06 -30.66 18.91
C GLY A 240 10.44 -30.08 18.59
N MET A 241 11.15 -30.64 17.61
CA MET A 241 12.35 -30.01 17.06
C MET A 241 11.98 -28.90 16.08
N THR A 242 12.68 -27.76 16.15
CA THR A 242 12.39 -26.57 15.32
C THR A 242 13.63 -26.19 14.51
N PHE A 243 13.53 -26.18 13.19
CA PHE A 243 14.52 -25.58 12.31
C PHE A 243 13.96 -24.27 11.74
N GLY A 244 14.39 -23.14 12.29
CA GLY A 244 14.11 -21.83 11.70
C GLY A 244 15.08 -21.55 10.56
N MET A 245 14.56 -21.31 9.36
CA MET A 245 15.29 -20.69 8.26
C MET A 245 15.36 -19.18 8.49
N ARG A 246 16.32 -18.49 7.82
CA ARG A 246 16.57 -17.04 7.86
C ARG A 246 15.46 -16.25 8.57
N GLY A 247 15.72 -15.85 9.81
CA GLY A 247 14.71 -15.39 10.76
C GLY A 247 13.77 -14.35 10.16
N PHE A 248 12.49 -14.69 10.11
CA PHE A 248 11.43 -13.72 9.84
C PHE A 248 11.33 -12.71 10.99
N SER A 249 11.43 -11.41 10.69
CA SER A 249 10.97 -10.36 11.59
C SER A 249 9.49 -10.06 11.30
N PRO A 250 8.63 -9.87 12.31
CA PRO A 250 7.30 -9.25 12.12
C PRO A 250 7.33 -7.88 11.41
N ARG A 251 8.53 -7.33 11.20
CA ARG A 251 8.85 -6.07 10.53
C ARG A 251 9.66 -6.24 9.23
N GLY A 252 9.78 -7.45 8.66
CA GLY A 252 10.40 -7.69 7.35
C GLY A 252 10.91 -9.14 7.14
N VAL A 253 10.79 -9.64 5.91
CA VAL A 253 11.21 -10.99 5.49
C VAL A 253 12.68 -10.99 5.00
N LEU A 254 13.45 -12.06 5.25
CA LEU A 254 14.84 -12.19 4.76
C LEU A 254 15.14 -13.54 4.10
N ALA A 255 14.12 -14.38 3.94
CA ALA A 255 14.18 -15.66 3.26
C ALA A 255 13.86 -15.53 1.76
N PRO A 256 14.27 -16.52 0.93
CA PRO A 256 13.94 -16.53 -0.48
C PRO A 256 12.43 -16.40 -0.70
N LYS A 257 12.07 -15.53 -1.64
CA LYS A 257 10.68 -15.27 -2.01
C LYS A 257 10.16 -16.43 -2.86
N PHE A 258 8.96 -16.92 -2.55
CA PHE A 258 8.25 -17.82 -3.45
C PHE A 258 7.86 -17.08 -4.75
N PRO A 259 8.02 -17.71 -5.94
CA PRO A 259 7.39 -17.19 -7.15
C PRO A 259 5.87 -17.23 -7.02
N LYS A 260 5.15 -16.55 -7.91
CA LYS A 260 3.69 -16.65 -7.96
C LYS A 260 3.30 -18.04 -8.49
N PHE A 261 2.40 -18.73 -7.80
CA PHE A 261 1.92 -20.06 -8.17
C PHE A 261 0.43 -20.21 -7.84
N GLU A 262 -0.24 -21.15 -8.48
CA GLU A 262 -1.62 -21.56 -8.14
C GLU A 262 -1.64 -22.67 -7.08
N SER A 263 -0.70 -23.61 -7.20
CA SER A 263 -0.45 -24.65 -6.20
C SER A 263 1.02 -25.01 -6.20
N ALA A 264 1.53 -25.49 -5.07
CA ALA A 264 2.89 -26.01 -4.98
C ALA A 264 3.00 -27.22 -4.06
N GLU A 265 4.03 -28.03 -4.29
CA GLU A 265 4.41 -29.17 -3.47
C GLU A 265 5.84 -28.93 -2.95
N LEU A 266 5.98 -28.77 -1.64
CA LEU A 266 7.27 -28.68 -0.98
C LEU A 266 7.66 -30.05 -0.41
N LYS A 267 8.78 -30.60 -0.88
CA LYS A 267 9.39 -31.82 -0.37
C LYS A 267 10.56 -31.48 0.54
N VAL A 268 10.61 -32.08 1.72
CA VAL A 268 11.73 -31.97 2.66
C VAL A 268 12.35 -33.36 2.83
N ALA A 269 13.57 -33.53 2.35
CA ALA A 269 14.33 -34.76 2.51
C ALA A 269 15.10 -34.72 3.84
N ILE A 270 14.86 -35.71 4.70
CA ILE A 270 15.53 -35.81 6.00
C ILE A 270 16.16 -37.19 6.19
N THR A 271 17.25 -37.26 6.93
CA THR A 271 17.89 -38.49 7.36
C THR A 271 17.95 -38.54 8.88
N THR A 272 17.56 -39.70 9.43
CA THR A 272 17.62 -39.99 10.86
C THR A 272 18.62 -41.12 11.12
N THR A 273 19.47 -40.99 12.13
CA THR A 273 20.46 -42.02 12.51
C THR A 273 19.90 -43.03 13.51
N THR A 274 18.79 -42.68 14.17
CA THR A 274 18.06 -43.51 15.14
C THR A 274 16.55 -43.40 14.88
N PRO A 275 15.73 -44.40 15.28
CA PRO A 275 14.27 -44.26 15.33
C PRO A 275 13.83 -43.04 16.15
N LEU A 276 12.89 -42.25 15.64
CA LEU A 276 12.34 -41.08 16.32
C LEU A 276 10.80 -41.11 16.30
N ASN A 277 10.18 -40.84 17.45
CA ASN A 277 8.72 -40.85 17.64
C ASN A 277 8.08 -39.48 17.33
N PHE A 278 8.40 -38.91 16.16
CA PHE A 278 7.69 -37.74 15.62
C PHE A 278 6.52 -38.21 14.76
N THR A 279 5.30 -37.77 15.07
CA THR A 279 4.07 -38.15 14.35
C THR A 279 3.62 -37.09 13.36
N GLU A 280 4.08 -35.86 13.53
CA GLU A 280 3.74 -34.72 12.69
C GLU A 280 4.99 -33.95 12.29
N ALA A 281 4.98 -33.44 11.06
CA ALA A 281 5.90 -32.41 10.60
C ALA A 281 5.09 -31.21 10.16
N PHE A 282 5.62 -30.00 10.34
CA PHE A 282 5.00 -28.80 9.80
C PHE A 282 6.04 -27.83 9.28
N VAL A 283 5.66 -27.06 8.28
CA VAL A 283 6.41 -25.88 7.84
C VAL A 283 5.67 -24.64 8.27
N ILE A 284 6.42 -23.59 8.60
CA ILE A 284 5.88 -22.25 8.75
C ILE A 284 6.28 -21.47 7.52
N CYS A 285 5.29 -21.03 6.76
CA CYS A 285 5.46 -20.05 5.72
C CYS A 285 5.06 -18.67 6.26
N VAL A 286 5.62 -17.61 5.70
CA VAL A 286 5.14 -16.26 5.94
C VAL A 286 4.33 -15.85 4.74
N ASP A 287 3.15 -15.30 4.97
CA ASP A 287 2.35 -14.71 3.91
C ASP A 287 2.81 -13.29 3.54
N ASP A 288 2.22 -12.74 2.49
CA ASP A 288 2.51 -11.44 1.91
C ASP A 288 1.93 -10.26 2.71
N ILE A 289 1.53 -10.47 3.97
CA ILE A 289 1.27 -9.44 4.99
C ILE A 289 2.08 -9.66 6.25
N SER A 290 3.14 -10.48 6.18
CA SER A 290 4.03 -10.77 7.30
C SER A 290 3.36 -11.54 8.45
N MET A 291 2.51 -12.54 8.14
CA MET A 291 1.90 -13.45 9.11
C MET A 291 2.32 -14.91 8.88
N GLU A 292 2.50 -15.66 9.97
CA GLU A 292 2.98 -17.05 9.94
C GLU A 292 1.86 -18.06 9.66
N GLN A 293 1.88 -18.69 8.49
CA GLN A 293 0.98 -19.76 8.08
C GLN A 293 1.61 -21.13 8.40
N LYS A 294 0.92 -21.96 9.19
CA LYS A 294 1.37 -23.32 9.56
C LYS A 294 0.76 -24.37 8.62
N ILE A 295 1.61 -25.06 7.86
CA ILE A 295 1.20 -26.19 7.00
C ILE A 295 1.72 -27.50 7.60
N VAL A 296 0.83 -28.46 7.85
CA VAL A 296 1.13 -29.71 8.56
C VAL A 296 1.04 -30.91 7.63
N THR A 297 1.93 -31.89 7.82
CA THR A 297 1.90 -33.21 7.20
C THR A 297 2.20 -34.29 8.24
N LYS A 298 1.87 -35.55 7.94
CA LYS A 298 2.22 -36.68 8.82
C LYS A 298 3.71 -37.01 8.69
N ALA A 299 4.34 -37.35 9.79
CA ALA A 299 5.72 -37.86 9.81
C ALA A 299 5.74 -39.28 10.37
N ASP A 300 6.47 -40.18 9.72
CA ASP A 300 6.80 -41.50 10.27
C ASP A 300 8.32 -41.65 10.26
N LEU A 301 8.94 -41.38 11.41
CA LEU A 301 10.38 -41.51 11.61
C LEU A 301 10.72 -42.70 12.52
N SER A 302 9.81 -43.67 12.64
CA SER A 302 9.95 -44.85 13.50
C SER A 302 11.09 -45.79 13.08
N LYS A 303 11.73 -45.54 11.93
CA LYS A 303 12.89 -46.28 11.43
C LYS A 303 14.03 -45.30 11.10
N PRO A 304 15.29 -45.65 11.40
CA PRO A 304 16.43 -44.86 10.95
C PRO A 304 16.53 -44.95 9.42
N GLY A 305 17.07 -43.90 8.79
CA GLY A 305 17.25 -43.82 7.34
C GLY A 305 16.74 -42.51 6.75
N ARG A 306 16.65 -42.49 5.42
CA ARG A 306 16.17 -41.35 4.63
C ARG A 306 14.65 -41.38 4.54
N HIS A 307 14.03 -40.23 4.78
CA HIS A 307 12.60 -39.99 4.73
C HIS A 307 12.32 -38.76 3.85
N GLU A 308 11.15 -38.74 3.21
CA GLU A 308 10.67 -37.60 2.42
C GLU A 308 9.33 -37.15 2.97
N LEU A 309 9.28 -35.89 3.41
CA LEU A 309 8.06 -35.26 3.93
C LEU A 309 7.51 -34.33 2.85
N VAL A 310 6.22 -34.47 2.55
CA VAL A 310 5.56 -33.73 1.48
C VAL A 310 4.52 -32.78 2.06
N PHE A 311 4.63 -31.51 1.67
CA PHE A 311 3.72 -30.42 2.06
C PHE A 311 3.04 -29.86 0.82
N ASN A 312 1.72 -29.92 0.78
CA ASN A 312 0.92 -29.30 -0.28
C ASN A 312 0.62 -27.85 0.11
N LEU A 313 1.03 -26.91 -0.74
CA LEU A 313 0.87 -25.47 -0.57
C LEU A 313 -0.17 -24.93 -1.56
N LEU A 314 -1.08 -24.10 -1.06
CA LEU A 314 -2.06 -23.38 -1.88
C LEU A 314 -1.55 -21.97 -2.24
N SER A 315 -2.08 -21.38 -3.31
CA SER A 315 -1.77 -20.00 -3.68
C SER A 315 -2.20 -18.99 -2.62
N GLU A 316 -3.31 -19.26 -1.93
CA GLU A 316 -3.93 -18.35 -0.98
C GLU A 316 -4.32 -19.06 0.33
N TYR A 317 -4.14 -18.34 1.44
CA TYR A 317 -4.47 -18.77 2.80
C TYR A 317 -5.32 -17.70 3.48
N PRO A 318 -6.19 -18.07 4.44
CA PRO A 318 -6.88 -17.08 5.25
C PRO A 318 -5.88 -16.20 6.01
N ALA A 319 -6.08 -14.88 5.99
CA ALA A 319 -5.29 -13.98 6.81
C ALA A 319 -5.48 -14.33 8.30
N ILE A 320 -4.37 -14.53 9.00
CA ILE A 320 -4.41 -14.66 10.47
C ILE A 320 -4.65 -13.25 11.01
N GLN A 321 -5.75 -13.06 11.75
CA GLN A 321 -6.28 -11.76 12.13
C GLN A 321 -5.21 -10.74 12.59
N ARG A 322 -4.87 -9.81 11.71
CA ARG A 322 -4.61 -8.40 12.06
C ARG A 322 -5.82 -7.60 11.62
N LYS A 323 -6.23 -6.59 12.40
CA LYS A 323 -7.32 -5.69 11.99
C LYS A 323 -6.95 -5.05 10.65
N GLY A 324 -7.67 -5.38 9.57
CA GLY A 324 -7.61 -4.66 8.30
C GLY A 324 -6.86 -5.30 7.13
N ALA A 325 -6.42 -6.55 7.23
CA ALA A 325 -5.85 -7.28 6.08
C ALA A 325 -6.95 -7.91 5.19
N SER A 326 -6.60 -8.21 3.93
CA SER A 326 -7.44 -8.98 3.00
C SER A 326 -7.90 -10.30 3.63
N ASP A 327 -9.08 -10.80 3.25
CA ASP A 327 -9.59 -12.09 3.74
C ASP A 327 -8.65 -13.27 3.37
N MET A 328 -7.89 -13.13 2.29
CA MET A 328 -6.93 -14.10 1.78
C MET A 328 -5.57 -13.45 1.54
N THR A 329 -4.49 -14.16 1.86
CA THR A 329 -3.08 -13.75 1.71
C THR A 329 -2.32 -14.81 0.95
N ARG A 330 -1.23 -14.43 0.29
CA ARG A 330 -0.41 -15.36 -0.50
C ARG A 330 0.82 -15.77 0.26
N LEU A 331 1.28 -17.01 0.11
CA LEU A 331 2.57 -17.40 0.68
C LEU A 331 3.68 -16.61 0.01
N PHE A 332 4.47 -15.94 0.83
CA PHE A 332 5.55 -15.08 0.38
C PHE A 332 6.92 -15.74 0.58
N THR A 333 7.12 -16.45 1.70
CA THR A 333 8.39 -17.14 1.96
C THR A 333 8.24 -18.35 2.89
N LEU A 334 9.29 -19.16 3.01
CA LEU A 334 9.43 -20.24 3.99
C LEU A 334 10.24 -19.75 5.21
N ASN A 335 9.60 -19.71 6.39
CA ASN A 335 10.25 -19.33 7.65
C ASN A 335 10.96 -20.50 8.33
N GLY A 336 10.45 -21.74 8.18
CA GLY A 336 11.11 -22.88 8.79
C GLY A 336 10.35 -24.18 8.71
N PHE A 337 11.01 -25.23 9.22
CA PHE A 337 10.56 -26.61 9.26
C PHE A 337 10.58 -27.14 10.69
N TYR A 338 9.59 -27.94 11.07
CA TYR A 338 9.33 -28.34 12.43
C TYR A 338 8.89 -29.80 12.48
N LEU A 339 9.31 -30.51 13.52
CA LEU A 339 8.90 -31.88 13.82
C LEU A 339 8.26 -31.92 15.19
N HIS A 340 7.09 -32.55 15.34
CA HIS A 340 6.33 -32.61 16.57
C HIS A 340 6.04 -34.05 16.98
N GLY A 341 6.27 -34.37 18.26
CA GLY A 341 6.21 -35.72 18.83
C GLY A 341 5.77 -35.69 20.29
N THR A 342 5.35 -36.84 20.80
CA THR A 342 4.56 -36.97 22.03
C THR A 342 5.33 -37.47 23.27
N GLU A 343 6.61 -37.83 23.15
CA GLU A 343 7.39 -38.43 24.25
C GLU A 343 8.48 -37.53 24.85
N ALA A 344 8.78 -37.75 26.13
CA ALA A 344 9.76 -36.99 26.91
C ALA A 344 11.17 -37.59 26.82
N LYS A 345 12.17 -36.69 26.70
CA LYS A 345 13.62 -36.89 26.87
C LYS A 345 14.31 -37.88 25.93
N THR A 346 14.49 -37.47 24.68
CA THR A 346 15.50 -38.07 23.80
C THR A 346 16.33 -36.96 23.16
N GLU A 347 17.65 -36.99 23.36
CA GLU A 347 18.56 -36.28 22.45
C GLU A 347 18.42 -36.96 21.08
N CYS A 348 18.18 -36.15 20.04
CA CYS A 348 18.02 -36.65 18.70
C CYS A 348 18.83 -35.81 17.71
N GLU A 349 19.32 -36.49 16.68
CA GLU A 349 20.09 -35.90 15.58
C GLU A 349 19.37 -36.20 14.26
N ILE A 350 19.07 -35.14 13.50
CA ILE A 350 18.39 -35.21 12.20
C ILE A 350 19.21 -34.42 11.19
N PHE A 351 19.40 -34.97 10.01
CA PHE A 351 20.00 -34.26 8.88
C PHE A 351 18.90 -33.84 7.92
N VAL A 352 18.82 -32.55 7.58
CA VAL A 352 18.00 -32.07 6.46
C VAL A 352 18.88 -32.06 5.22
N ASP A 353 18.62 -33.01 4.31
CA ASP A 353 19.41 -33.27 3.11
C ASP A 353 19.11 -32.29 1.96
N GLY A 354 17.91 -31.72 1.94
CA GLY A 354 17.45 -30.85 0.87
C GLY A 354 15.97 -30.52 0.98
N MET A 355 15.58 -29.42 0.33
CA MET A 355 14.18 -29.08 0.10
C MET A 355 13.96 -28.83 -1.38
N THR A 356 12.82 -29.27 -1.92
CA THR A 356 12.47 -29.09 -3.34
C THR A 356 11.04 -28.58 -3.43
N LEU A 357 10.83 -27.47 -4.13
CA LEU A 357 9.51 -26.91 -4.33
C LEU A 357 9.09 -27.13 -5.78
N SER A 358 8.01 -27.86 -6.01
CA SER A 358 7.39 -28.04 -7.32
C SER A 358 6.18 -27.11 -7.43
N LEU A 359 6.08 -26.33 -8.48
CA LEU A 359 5.08 -25.26 -8.64
C LEU A 359 4.20 -25.54 -9.85
N SER A 360 2.93 -25.14 -9.78
CA SER A 360 2.03 -25.01 -10.91
C SER A 360 1.76 -23.52 -11.14
N GLN A 361 2.17 -22.99 -12.29
CA GLN A 361 2.03 -21.57 -12.64
C GLN A 361 1.83 -21.35 -14.16
N PRO A 362 1.22 -20.23 -14.60
CA PRO A 362 1.11 -19.93 -16.02
C PRO A 362 2.50 -19.78 -16.68
N ALA A 363 2.66 -20.23 -17.92
CA ALA A 363 3.93 -20.12 -18.65
C ALA A 363 4.43 -18.68 -18.79
N SER A 364 3.54 -17.68 -18.84
CA SER A 364 3.90 -16.26 -18.91
C SER A 364 4.58 -15.74 -17.64
N THR A 365 4.41 -16.39 -16.49
CA THR A 365 5.07 -16.02 -15.22
C THR A 365 6.44 -16.68 -15.03
N ALA A 366 6.92 -17.43 -16.04
CA ALA A 366 8.17 -18.17 -16.00
C ALA A 366 9.43 -17.30 -15.91
N LEU A 367 9.37 -16.07 -16.42
CA LEU A 367 10.54 -15.22 -16.51
C LEU A 367 10.73 -14.39 -15.23
N ALA A 368 11.94 -14.44 -14.67
CA ALA A 368 12.41 -13.47 -13.69
C ALA A 368 13.25 -12.40 -14.38
N MET A 369 13.06 -11.14 -14.02
CA MET A 369 13.85 -10.02 -14.53
C MET A 369 14.78 -9.47 -13.47
N GLU A 370 16.07 -9.39 -13.80
CA GLU A 370 17.10 -8.76 -12.97
C GLU A 370 17.82 -7.67 -13.77
N LEU A 371 18.15 -6.57 -13.08
CA LEU A 371 18.94 -5.47 -13.65
C LEU A 371 20.33 -5.44 -13.04
N GLU A 372 21.33 -5.17 -13.86
CA GLU A 372 22.73 -5.02 -13.47
C GLU A 372 23.22 -3.61 -13.81
N THR A 373 23.53 -2.82 -12.78
CA THR A 373 24.04 -1.44 -12.91
C THR A 373 25.47 -1.27 -12.38
N GLY A 374 26.05 -2.34 -11.82
CA GLY A 374 27.33 -2.28 -11.14
C GLY A 374 27.30 -1.84 -9.68
N THR A 375 26.11 -1.63 -9.10
CA THR A 375 25.94 -1.37 -7.66
C THR A 375 24.83 -2.26 -7.09
N THR A 376 24.88 -2.49 -5.78
CA THR A 376 23.87 -3.30 -5.08
C THR A 376 22.48 -2.67 -5.20
N MET A 377 22.37 -1.34 -5.06
CA MET A 377 21.11 -0.57 -5.05
C MET A 377 20.56 -0.24 -6.44
N ARG A 378 21.04 -0.93 -7.49
CA ARG A 378 20.67 -0.68 -8.89
C ARG A 378 20.80 0.81 -9.28
N VAL A 379 21.82 1.47 -8.76
CA VAL A 379 22.21 2.83 -9.13
C VAL A 379 23.29 2.76 -10.20
N VAL A 380 23.08 3.41 -11.32
CA VAL A 380 24.08 3.64 -12.36
C VAL A 380 24.90 4.87 -11.96
N LEU A 381 26.21 4.70 -11.86
CA LEU A 381 27.14 5.81 -11.60
C LEU A 381 27.46 6.55 -12.91
N PRO A 382 27.75 7.87 -12.90
CA PRO A 382 28.07 8.66 -14.09
C PRO A 382 29.11 8.01 -15.01
N GLU A 383 30.18 7.47 -14.44
CA GLU A 383 31.27 6.80 -15.16
C GLU A 383 30.84 5.49 -15.84
N ARG A 384 29.70 4.90 -15.45
CA ARG A 384 29.12 3.68 -16.04
C ARG A 384 27.96 3.96 -16.98
N LYS A 385 27.48 5.21 -17.09
CA LYS A 385 26.33 5.57 -17.94
C LYS A 385 26.45 5.03 -19.37
N ALA A 386 27.63 5.17 -19.98
CA ALA A 386 27.89 4.73 -21.36
C ALA A 386 27.80 3.21 -21.55
N GLN A 387 27.92 2.42 -20.47
CA GLN A 387 27.81 0.96 -20.51
C GLN A 387 26.34 0.51 -20.59
N GLY A 388 25.40 1.36 -20.16
CA GLY A 388 23.98 1.01 -20.03
C GLY A 388 23.67 0.15 -18.81
N VAL A 389 22.46 -0.39 -18.75
CA VAL A 389 22.00 -1.34 -17.73
C VAL A 389 21.80 -2.70 -18.38
N GLY A 390 22.46 -3.72 -17.84
CA GLY A 390 22.22 -5.09 -18.27
C GLY A 390 20.88 -5.59 -17.73
N ALA A 391 19.91 -5.86 -18.60
CA ALA A 391 18.67 -6.54 -18.22
C ALA A 391 18.77 -8.02 -18.57
N THR A 392 18.51 -8.88 -17.59
CA THR A 392 18.53 -10.34 -17.74
C THR A 392 17.13 -10.89 -17.48
N LEU A 393 16.60 -11.66 -18.43
CA LEU A 393 15.38 -12.44 -18.29
C LEU A 393 15.76 -13.91 -18.18
N THR A 394 15.52 -14.52 -17.03
CA THR A 394 15.88 -15.91 -16.75
C THR A 394 14.63 -16.77 -16.73
N ASN A 395 14.64 -17.89 -17.47
CA ASN A 395 13.62 -18.91 -17.35
C ASN A 395 13.75 -19.64 -16.01
N THR A 396 12.81 -19.42 -15.10
CA THR A 396 12.80 -20.03 -13.76
C THR A 396 12.20 -21.44 -13.74
N LEU A 397 11.67 -21.92 -14.85
CA LEU A 397 11.09 -23.26 -14.96
C LEU A 397 12.17 -24.33 -15.13
N THR A 398 11.87 -25.56 -14.72
CA THR A 398 12.62 -26.77 -15.13
C THR A 398 12.31 -27.24 -16.54
N ALA A 399 11.37 -26.59 -17.23
CA ALA A 399 11.01 -26.86 -18.61
C ALA A 399 11.42 -25.68 -19.51
N PRO A 400 11.60 -25.90 -20.83
CA PRO A 400 11.85 -24.81 -21.76
C PRO A 400 10.69 -23.80 -21.82
N PHE A 401 11.03 -22.52 -21.89
CA PHE A 401 10.12 -21.40 -22.11
C PHE A 401 10.10 -21.02 -23.60
N SER A 402 8.93 -20.69 -24.13
CA SER A 402 8.76 -20.09 -25.46
C SER A 402 7.68 -19.01 -25.41
N GLY A 403 8.00 -17.80 -25.88
CA GLY A 403 7.05 -16.69 -25.91
C GLY A 403 7.64 -15.39 -26.43
N GLN A 404 6.77 -14.41 -26.68
CA GLN A 404 7.15 -13.07 -27.06
C GLN A 404 7.38 -12.20 -25.83
N VAL A 405 8.42 -11.37 -25.85
CA VAL A 405 8.68 -10.37 -24.82
C VAL A 405 8.83 -8.99 -25.45
N LYS A 406 8.09 -8.01 -24.91
CA LYS A 406 8.20 -6.58 -25.27
C LYS A 406 8.74 -5.79 -24.09
N LEU A 407 9.98 -5.35 -24.19
CA LEU A 407 10.66 -4.49 -23.22
C LEU A 407 10.48 -3.02 -23.58
N SER A 408 10.31 -2.18 -22.58
CA SER A 408 10.19 -0.72 -22.71
C SER A 408 10.77 0.01 -21.50
N LEU A 409 11.21 1.25 -21.71
CA LEU A 409 11.80 2.08 -20.66
C LEU A 409 10.85 3.23 -20.30
N TRP A 410 10.64 3.46 -19.02
CA TRP A 410 9.72 4.47 -18.49
C TRP A 410 10.41 5.31 -17.41
N ASN A 411 9.96 6.54 -17.18
CA ASN A 411 10.43 7.37 -16.06
C ASN A 411 9.48 7.30 -14.84
N HIS A 412 9.86 7.95 -13.74
CA HIS A 412 9.06 8.03 -12.51
C HIS A 412 7.68 8.71 -12.65
N ARG A 413 7.42 9.40 -13.77
CA ARG A 413 6.11 10.00 -14.10
C ARG A 413 5.25 9.07 -14.96
N ASN A 414 5.66 7.81 -15.11
CA ASN A 414 5.03 6.84 -16.02
C ASN A 414 5.02 7.31 -17.48
N GLU A 415 6.01 8.08 -17.92
CA GLU A 415 6.17 8.47 -19.31
C GLU A 415 7.09 7.48 -20.02
N LEU A 416 6.65 7.02 -21.20
CA LEU A 416 7.40 6.11 -22.05
C LEU A 416 8.56 6.85 -22.72
N LEU A 417 9.78 6.34 -22.53
CA LEU A 417 11.00 6.86 -23.15
C LEU A 417 11.25 6.19 -24.52
N PRO A 418 12.08 6.78 -25.40
CA PRO A 418 12.32 6.29 -26.77
C PRO A 418 13.24 5.06 -26.80
N TRP A 419 12.93 4.02 -26.03
CA TRP A 419 13.57 2.71 -26.11
C TRP A 419 12.53 1.60 -25.94
N LYS A 420 12.50 0.69 -26.92
CA LYS A 420 11.68 -0.52 -26.92
C LYS A 420 12.44 -1.66 -27.56
N LEU A 421 12.17 -2.88 -27.13
CA LEU A 421 12.75 -4.10 -27.69
C LEU A 421 11.71 -5.21 -27.69
N THR A 422 11.37 -5.73 -28.87
CA THR A 422 10.50 -6.91 -29.01
C THR A 422 11.34 -8.10 -29.46
N ARG A 423 11.19 -9.24 -28.76
CA ARG A 423 11.90 -10.48 -29.07
C ARG A 423 11.02 -11.70 -28.86
N GLU A 424 11.10 -12.63 -29.79
CA GLU A 424 10.68 -14.02 -29.57
C GLU A 424 11.80 -14.73 -28.81
N LEU A 425 11.49 -15.29 -27.65
CA LEU A 425 12.44 -16.00 -26.80
C LEU A 425 12.11 -17.48 -26.77
N LYS A 426 13.16 -18.30 -26.92
CA LYS A 426 13.13 -19.75 -26.65
C LYS A 426 14.29 -20.02 -25.71
N LEU A 427 13.98 -20.33 -24.45
CA LEU A 427 14.97 -20.48 -23.38
C LEU A 427 14.83 -21.87 -22.78
N ALA A 428 15.93 -22.63 -22.70
CA ALA A 428 15.98 -23.84 -21.90
C ALA A 428 15.76 -23.54 -20.40
N ALA A 429 15.58 -24.59 -19.59
CA ALA A 429 15.47 -24.44 -18.14
C ALA A 429 16.69 -23.73 -17.55
N GLY A 430 16.47 -22.65 -16.78
CA GLY A 430 17.55 -21.81 -16.22
C GLY A 430 18.31 -20.94 -17.23
N GLU A 431 18.04 -21.06 -18.54
CA GLU A 431 18.66 -20.22 -19.55
C GLU A 431 18.19 -18.77 -19.44
N SER A 432 19.07 -17.84 -19.78
CA SER A 432 18.80 -16.41 -19.67
C SER A 432 19.01 -15.68 -20.98
N PHE A 433 18.07 -14.79 -21.32
CA PHE A 433 18.25 -13.76 -22.34
C PHE A 433 18.81 -12.49 -21.70
N LYS A 434 19.79 -11.86 -22.33
CA LYS A 434 20.39 -10.61 -21.88
C LYS A 434 20.26 -9.53 -22.95
N CYS A 435 19.92 -8.32 -22.53
CA CYS A 435 19.97 -7.13 -23.38
C CYS A 435 20.49 -5.92 -22.61
N ASN A 436 21.00 -4.92 -23.34
CA ASN A 436 21.43 -3.66 -22.74
C ASN A 436 20.31 -2.62 -22.86
N VAL A 437 20.02 -1.94 -21.77
CA VAL A 437 19.04 -0.85 -21.68
C VAL A 437 19.81 0.48 -21.59
N PRO A 438 19.48 1.49 -22.41
CA PRO A 438 20.13 2.79 -22.34
C PRO A 438 19.78 3.51 -21.04
N VAL A 439 20.72 4.32 -20.55
CA VAL A 439 20.53 5.19 -19.40
C VAL A 439 20.22 6.58 -19.92
N HIS A 440 19.11 7.15 -19.46
CA HIS A 440 18.67 8.48 -19.86
C HIS A 440 19.65 9.58 -19.35
N ASP A 441 19.64 10.75 -19.98
CA ASP A 441 20.62 11.80 -19.70
C ASP A 441 20.44 12.49 -18.34
N MET A 442 19.18 12.54 -17.88
CA MET A 442 18.79 13.19 -16.63
C MET A 442 18.93 12.22 -15.45
N TYR A 443 19.31 12.74 -14.29
CA TYR A 443 19.22 12.00 -13.04
C TYR A 443 17.77 11.68 -12.70
N GLY A 444 17.54 10.52 -12.07
CA GLY A 444 16.20 10.07 -11.70
C GLY A 444 16.11 8.55 -11.56
N VAL A 445 14.88 8.07 -11.44
CA VAL A 445 14.53 6.65 -11.43
C VAL A 445 13.78 6.28 -12.71
N TYR A 446 14.15 5.15 -13.27
CA TYR A 446 13.66 4.62 -14.55
C TYR A 446 13.22 3.18 -14.39
N TYR A 447 12.19 2.77 -15.11
CA TYR A 447 11.56 1.46 -14.99
C TYR A 447 11.70 0.71 -16.31
N VAL A 448 12.30 -0.49 -16.24
CA VAL A 448 12.28 -1.45 -17.34
C VAL A 448 11.02 -2.29 -17.17
N ARG A 449 10.10 -2.20 -18.13
CA ARG A 449 8.87 -2.99 -18.18
C ARG A 449 8.97 -4.05 -19.26
N ALA A 450 8.64 -5.28 -18.93
CA ALA A 450 8.56 -6.39 -19.87
C ALA A 450 7.13 -6.93 -19.90
N GLN A 451 6.45 -6.82 -21.04
CA GLN A 451 5.20 -7.52 -21.31
C GLN A 451 5.57 -8.88 -21.90
N VAL A 452 5.24 -9.96 -21.20
CA VAL A 452 5.57 -11.34 -21.56
C VAL A 452 4.31 -12.05 -22.02
N GLU A 453 4.28 -12.46 -23.28
CA GLU A 453 3.20 -13.23 -23.88
C GLU A 453 3.70 -14.64 -24.17
N SER A 454 3.10 -15.65 -23.53
CA SER A 454 3.43 -17.05 -23.77
C SER A 454 2.16 -17.86 -23.72
N LEU A 455 1.93 -18.64 -24.79
CA LEU A 455 0.84 -19.60 -24.86
C LEU A 455 -0.53 -18.98 -24.52
N GLY A 456 -0.83 -17.80 -25.08
CA GLY A 456 -2.10 -17.10 -24.89
C GLY A 456 -2.26 -16.38 -23.54
N HIS A 457 -1.27 -16.43 -22.65
CA HIS A 457 -1.26 -15.67 -21.40
C HIS A 457 -0.27 -14.51 -21.46
N GLU A 458 -0.66 -13.38 -20.88
CA GLU A 458 0.14 -12.18 -20.77
C GLU A 458 0.51 -11.90 -19.30
N THR A 459 1.73 -11.45 -19.05
CA THR A 459 2.19 -11.04 -17.72
C THR A 459 3.18 -9.90 -17.83
N ASP A 460 3.01 -8.90 -16.97
CA ASP A 460 3.95 -7.78 -16.87
C ASP A 460 5.00 -8.02 -15.77
N LEU A 461 6.24 -7.71 -16.10
CA LEU A 461 7.36 -7.61 -15.16
C LEU A 461 7.87 -6.16 -15.15
N GLU A 462 8.23 -5.67 -13.98
CA GLU A 462 8.81 -4.34 -13.83
C GLU A 462 9.99 -4.38 -12.85
N ARG A 463 11.08 -3.68 -13.20
CA ARG A 463 12.22 -3.42 -12.32
C ARG A 463 12.74 -2.01 -12.52
N PRO A 464 12.95 -1.23 -11.43
CA PRO A 464 13.52 0.11 -11.56
C PRO A 464 15.06 0.12 -11.48
N PHE A 465 15.67 1.18 -11.96
CA PHE A 465 17.05 1.52 -11.65
C PHE A 465 17.15 3.04 -11.49
N ALA A 466 18.16 3.51 -10.77
CA ALA A 466 18.40 4.93 -10.60
C ALA A 466 19.67 5.35 -11.35
N TYR A 467 19.73 6.62 -11.72
CA TYR A 467 20.94 7.24 -12.26
C TYR A 467 21.15 8.58 -11.54
N PHE A 468 22.27 8.72 -10.81
CA PHE A 468 22.67 9.95 -10.13
C PHE A 468 24.12 9.88 -9.62
N VAL A 469 24.69 11.04 -9.28
CA VAL A 469 25.96 11.13 -8.54
C VAL A 469 25.68 10.88 -7.04
N PRO A 470 26.26 9.84 -6.42
CA PRO A 470 26.06 9.58 -5.00
C PRO A 470 26.70 10.67 -4.13
N THR A 471 25.97 11.19 -3.15
CA THR A 471 26.49 12.21 -2.21
C THR A 471 27.48 11.64 -1.20
N ARG A 472 27.33 10.36 -0.86
CA ARG A 472 28.15 9.59 0.09
C ARG A 472 28.18 10.16 1.52
N THR A 473 28.42 9.28 2.48
CA THR A 473 28.76 9.67 3.85
C THR A 473 30.23 10.02 3.99
N ASP A 474 30.53 10.89 4.96
CA ASP A 474 31.90 11.05 5.44
C ASP A 474 32.22 9.91 6.43
N ARG A 475 33.06 8.97 6.01
CA ARG A 475 33.46 7.82 6.82
C ARG A 475 34.39 8.18 7.98
N THR A 476 34.91 9.40 8.01
CA THR A 476 35.77 9.88 9.11
C THR A 476 34.97 10.55 10.22
N ALA A 477 33.72 10.93 9.95
CA ALA A 477 32.84 11.58 10.91
C ALA A 477 32.44 10.61 12.03
N LYS A 478 32.95 10.86 13.24
CA LYS A 478 32.63 10.07 14.43
C LYS A 478 31.31 10.47 15.11
N ARG A 479 30.76 11.62 14.75
CA ARG A 479 29.49 12.15 15.25
C ARG A 479 28.79 12.95 14.16
N PRO A 480 27.45 13.03 14.15
CA PRO A 480 26.74 13.89 13.23
C PRO A 480 27.02 15.37 13.54
N VAL A 481 27.13 16.18 12.48
CA VAL A 481 27.33 17.63 12.58
C VAL A 481 26.26 18.32 11.75
N GLY A 482 25.65 19.37 12.30
CA GLY A 482 24.59 20.11 11.63
C GLY A 482 23.25 19.38 11.71
N PHE A 483 22.52 19.35 10.60
CA PHE A 483 21.23 18.68 10.50
C PHE A 483 21.40 17.17 10.27
N ASN A 484 20.69 16.34 11.04
CA ASN A 484 20.74 14.89 10.89
C ASN A 484 19.84 14.41 9.74
N PHE A 485 20.42 13.60 8.87
CA PHE A 485 19.73 12.99 7.74
C PHE A 485 19.74 11.48 7.94
N GLY A 486 18.57 10.87 8.10
CA GLY A 486 18.54 9.44 8.36
C GLY A 486 17.28 8.73 7.93
N SER A 487 17.28 7.43 8.20
CA SER A 487 16.15 6.56 7.96
C SER A 487 16.03 5.53 9.09
N VAL A 488 14.81 5.05 9.31
CA VAL A 488 14.58 3.83 10.06
C VAL A 488 14.96 2.65 9.19
N ALA A 489 15.71 1.71 9.76
CA ALA A 489 15.84 0.36 9.24
C ALA A 489 15.74 -0.62 10.39
N HIS A 490 14.84 -1.61 10.27
CA HIS A 490 14.64 -2.63 11.29
C HIS A 490 15.75 -3.69 11.17
N MET A 491 16.89 -3.42 11.78
CA MET A 491 18.10 -4.21 11.63
C MET A 491 18.34 -5.17 12.78
N ASN A 492 17.28 -5.56 13.50
CA ASN A 492 17.42 -6.42 14.66
C ASN A 492 18.14 -7.73 14.27
N PRO A 493 19.35 -8.00 14.82
CA PRO A 493 20.25 -9.03 14.33
C PRO A 493 19.74 -10.48 14.51
N TYR A 494 18.63 -10.71 15.21
CA TYR A 494 17.97 -12.04 15.16
C TYR A 494 17.48 -12.40 13.77
N PHE A 495 17.23 -11.39 12.93
CA PHE A 495 16.55 -11.56 11.64
C PHE A 495 17.53 -11.27 10.48
N GLY A 496 18.36 -10.23 10.59
CA GLY A 496 19.33 -9.80 9.57
C GLY A 496 20.52 -10.74 9.35
N SER A 497 20.82 -11.13 8.10
CA SER A 497 22.12 -11.71 7.76
C SER A 497 23.23 -10.64 7.80
N GLU A 498 24.49 -11.03 7.99
CA GLU A 498 25.63 -10.08 7.90
C GLU A 498 25.64 -9.31 6.57
N TRP A 499 25.23 -10.01 5.51
CA TRP A 499 25.07 -9.46 4.18
C TRP A 499 23.96 -8.39 4.10
N ASP A 500 22.81 -8.59 4.75
CA ASP A 500 21.73 -7.59 4.79
C ASP A 500 22.18 -6.34 5.54
N ILE A 501 22.91 -6.52 6.64
CA ILE A 501 23.50 -5.43 7.43
C ILE A 501 24.45 -4.60 6.59
N GLN A 502 25.38 -5.24 5.88
CA GLN A 502 26.32 -4.55 5.01
C GLN A 502 25.61 -3.79 3.88
N ARG A 503 24.59 -4.39 3.25
CA ARG A 503 23.84 -3.74 2.16
C ARG A 503 23.01 -2.56 2.63
N MET A 504 22.41 -2.66 3.82
CA MET A 504 21.66 -1.55 4.38
C MET A 504 22.59 -0.37 4.72
N ALA A 505 23.75 -0.66 5.31
CA ALA A 505 24.77 0.35 5.57
C ALA A 505 25.30 0.97 4.27
N GLU A 506 25.59 0.16 3.24
CA GLU A 506 25.97 0.64 1.91
C GLU A 506 24.88 1.53 1.30
N ALA A 507 23.62 1.12 1.37
CA ALA A 507 22.49 1.84 0.82
C ALA A 507 22.30 3.22 1.45
N MET A 508 22.36 3.31 2.78
CA MET A 508 22.27 4.58 3.50
C MET A 508 23.49 5.46 3.22
N ALA A 509 24.68 4.86 3.23
CA ALA A 509 25.93 5.56 2.99
C ALA A 509 26.01 6.14 1.57
N LEU A 510 25.53 5.41 0.56
CA LEU A 510 25.58 5.82 -0.85
C LEU A 510 24.91 7.18 -1.07
N ILE A 511 23.73 7.38 -0.48
CA ILE A 511 22.97 8.64 -0.57
C ILE A 511 23.24 9.61 0.56
N GLY A 512 24.23 9.31 1.42
CA GLY A 512 24.75 10.26 2.38
C GLY A 512 23.96 10.41 3.69
N MET A 513 23.11 9.44 4.03
CA MET A 513 22.47 9.43 5.35
C MET A 513 23.49 9.17 6.44
N ASN A 514 23.42 9.91 7.56
CA ASN A 514 24.40 9.85 8.64
C ASN A 514 23.84 9.32 9.97
N VAL A 515 22.54 9.03 10.04
CA VAL A 515 21.89 8.44 11.22
C VAL A 515 20.99 7.27 10.83
N LEU A 516 21.19 6.13 11.46
CA LEU A 516 20.28 5.00 11.50
C LEU A 516 19.47 5.08 12.80
N ARG A 517 18.14 5.10 12.67
CA ARG A 517 17.24 4.87 13.79
C ARG A 517 16.81 3.40 13.83
N THR A 518 16.99 2.73 14.96
CA THR A 518 16.62 1.31 15.15
C THR A 518 16.32 0.99 16.60
N ASP A 519 15.49 -0.04 16.84
CA ASP A 519 15.33 -0.62 18.16
C ASP A 519 16.48 -1.55 18.54
N ILE A 520 16.92 -1.51 19.81
CA ILE A 520 17.88 -2.46 20.38
C ILE A 520 17.21 -3.43 21.36
N VAL A 521 17.43 -4.73 21.16
CA VAL A 521 16.93 -5.81 22.04
C VAL A 521 18.00 -6.88 22.21
N VAL A 522 18.43 -7.12 23.45
CA VAL A 522 19.43 -8.14 23.81
C VAL A 522 18.81 -9.13 24.80
N ASN A 523 18.73 -10.41 24.43
CA ASN A 523 18.09 -11.46 25.22
C ASN A 523 19.11 -12.43 25.86
N GLY A 524 20.35 -12.47 25.36
CA GLY A 524 21.44 -13.32 25.87
C GLY A 524 22.84 -12.87 25.42
N GLU A 525 23.87 -13.59 25.88
CA GLU A 525 25.29 -13.22 25.62
C GLU A 525 25.69 -13.24 24.14
N ASP A 526 25.09 -14.12 23.32
CA ASP A 526 25.40 -14.19 21.90
C ASP A 526 24.85 -13.02 21.09
N ASP A 527 23.83 -12.32 21.58
CA ASP A 527 23.23 -11.17 20.90
C ASP A 527 24.18 -9.97 20.89
N TRP A 528 25.03 -9.84 21.92
CA TRP A 528 26.04 -8.79 21.98
C TRP A 528 26.98 -8.83 20.79
N LYS A 529 27.41 -10.02 20.35
CA LYS A 529 28.30 -10.16 19.20
C LYS A 529 27.64 -9.63 17.92
N ASN A 530 26.36 -9.90 17.74
CA ASN A 530 25.65 -9.45 16.54
C ASN A 530 25.38 -7.94 16.56
N TRP A 531 25.03 -7.39 17.72
CA TRP A 531 24.89 -5.94 17.91
C TRP A 531 26.23 -5.22 17.70
N ASP A 532 27.33 -5.76 18.20
CA ASP A 532 28.66 -5.21 17.96
C ASP A 532 29.03 -5.23 16.47
N PHE A 533 28.74 -6.32 15.76
CA PHE A 533 28.96 -6.41 14.33
C PHE A 533 28.15 -5.37 13.56
N LEU A 534 26.86 -5.24 13.88
CA LEU A 534 25.97 -4.25 13.27
C LEU A 534 26.50 -2.84 13.50
N ILE A 535 26.74 -2.48 14.76
CA ILE A 535 27.21 -1.15 15.15
C ILE A 535 28.54 -0.82 14.45
N LYS A 536 29.49 -1.74 14.50
CA LYS A 536 30.78 -1.57 13.81
C LYS A 536 30.59 -1.39 12.31
N THR A 537 29.74 -2.19 11.67
CA THR A 537 29.51 -2.13 10.23
C THR A 537 29.01 -0.74 9.83
N PHE A 538 27.96 -0.24 10.47
CA PHE A 538 27.44 1.11 10.17
C PHE A 538 28.45 2.22 10.51
N GLN A 539 29.23 2.09 11.58
CA GLN A 539 30.32 3.03 11.89
C GLN A 539 31.41 3.06 10.81
N ASP A 540 31.80 1.90 10.26
CA ASP A 540 32.78 1.82 9.16
C ASP A 540 32.26 2.54 7.89
N TYR A 541 30.93 2.70 7.78
CA TYR A 541 30.26 3.49 6.74
C TYR A 541 29.99 4.95 7.14
N GLY A 542 30.42 5.42 8.31
CA GLY A 542 30.20 6.79 8.79
C GLY A 542 28.76 7.07 9.24
N ILE A 543 28.01 6.03 9.60
CA ILE A 543 26.62 6.14 10.05
C ILE A 543 26.57 6.03 11.56
N ASN A 544 25.86 6.96 12.19
CA ASN A 544 25.64 7.05 13.63
C ASN A 544 24.28 6.46 14.00
N PHE A 545 24.00 6.36 15.30
CA PHE A 545 22.83 5.68 15.80
C PHE A 545 21.93 6.59 16.62
N ASP A 546 20.65 6.50 16.30
CA ASP A 546 19.49 6.78 17.15
C ASP A 546 18.95 5.42 17.65
N MET A 547 19.24 5.10 18.91
CA MET A 547 18.85 3.81 19.50
C MET A 547 17.66 3.96 20.43
N ILE A 548 16.57 3.28 20.08
CA ILE A 548 15.40 3.17 20.94
C ILE A 548 15.73 2.24 22.10
N LEU A 549 15.68 2.77 23.32
CA LEU A 549 15.76 2.01 24.55
C LEU A 549 14.48 1.20 24.73
N ASN A 550 14.37 0.10 24.00
CA ASN A 550 13.28 -0.84 24.16
C ASN A 550 13.48 -1.68 25.41
N CYS A 551 12.39 -1.93 26.11
CA CYS A 551 12.38 -2.69 27.35
C CYS A 551 12.08 -4.19 27.11
N GLY A 552 12.73 -4.80 26.11
CA GLY A 552 12.74 -6.26 25.84
C GLY A 552 11.38 -6.99 25.93
N PRO A 553 11.36 -8.33 26.05
CA PRO A 553 10.14 -9.10 26.35
C PRO A 553 9.60 -8.87 27.78
N VAL A 554 10.19 -7.91 28.53
CA VAL A 554 9.91 -7.65 29.94
C VAL A 554 8.55 -6.98 30.14
N TYR A 555 7.98 -6.32 29.13
CA TYR A 555 6.74 -5.54 29.26
C TYR A 555 5.42 -6.30 29.04
N TYR A 556 5.44 -7.52 28.51
CA TYR A 556 4.19 -8.24 28.22
C TYR A 556 3.60 -8.98 29.43
N LYS A 557 4.23 -8.92 30.62
CA LYS A 557 3.74 -9.62 31.85
C LYS A 557 4.04 -8.88 33.16
N ASP A 558 3.03 -8.18 33.69
CA ASP A 558 2.79 -7.73 35.08
C ASP A 558 3.98 -7.75 36.07
N ASP A 559 4.70 -6.64 36.34
CA ASP A 559 5.19 -6.26 37.69
C ASP A 559 6.00 -4.93 37.77
N VAL A 560 6.08 -4.33 38.97
CA VAL A 560 6.97 -3.19 39.33
C VAL A 560 8.46 -3.54 39.19
N ALA A 561 8.83 -4.82 39.37
CA ALA A 561 10.19 -5.34 39.15
C ALA A 561 10.70 -5.21 37.70
N GLN A 562 9.86 -4.75 36.76
CA GLN A 562 10.26 -4.46 35.38
C GLN A 562 11.08 -3.17 35.24
N PHE A 563 10.82 -2.15 36.06
CA PHE A 563 11.55 -0.86 35.98
C PHE A 563 13.03 -1.04 36.31
N ASP A 564 13.34 -1.72 37.43
CA ASP A 564 14.73 -1.99 37.83
C ASP A 564 15.46 -2.87 36.80
N ARG A 565 14.78 -3.86 36.23
CA ARG A 565 15.36 -4.69 35.16
C ARG A 565 15.66 -3.89 33.90
N ALA A 566 14.79 -2.96 33.53
CA ALA A 566 15.01 -2.10 32.38
C ALA A 566 16.17 -1.12 32.63
N LEU A 567 16.25 -0.51 33.81
CA LEU A 567 17.39 0.34 34.21
C LEU A 567 18.71 -0.45 34.25
N ALA A 568 18.71 -1.67 34.77
CA ALA A 568 19.89 -2.55 34.73
C ALA A 568 20.28 -2.93 33.29
N HIS A 569 19.31 -3.04 32.38
CA HIS A 569 19.57 -3.27 30.96
C HIS A 569 20.16 -2.02 30.29
N HIS A 570 19.58 -0.84 30.52
CA HIS A 570 20.10 0.44 30.05
C HIS A 570 21.55 0.64 30.52
N GLU A 571 21.88 0.30 31.77
CA GLU A 571 23.26 0.36 32.28
C GLU A 571 24.25 -0.40 31.42
N LYS A 572 23.89 -1.64 31.03
CA LYS A 572 24.73 -2.51 30.21
C LYS A 572 24.93 -1.93 28.82
N LEU A 573 23.85 -1.41 28.22
CA LEU A 573 23.90 -0.75 26.91
C LEU A 573 24.80 0.49 26.95
N PHE A 574 24.58 1.39 27.92
CA PHE A 574 25.37 2.61 28.08
C PHE A 574 26.85 2.32 28.33
N LYS A 575 27.17 1.34 29.19
CA LYS A 575 28.58 0.97 29.44
C LYS A 575 29.24 0.36 28.20
N ARG A 576 28.55 -0.52 27.48
CA ARG A 576 29.11 -1.21 26.31
C ARG A 576 29.34 -0.25 25.14
N TYR A 577 28.41 0.66 24.89
CA TYR A 577 28.42 1.56 23.74
C TYR A 577 28.74 3.02 24.08
N LYS A 578 29.38 3.24 25.22
CA LYS A 578 29.90 4.55 25.64
C LYS A 578 30.79 5.18 24.56
N GLY A 579 30.47 6.41 24.17
CA GLY A 579 31.18 7.16 23.14
C GLY A 579 31.00 6.61 21.71
N ILE A 580 30.18 5.57 21.52
CA ILE A 580 29.89 4.90 20.25
C ILE A 580 28.48 5.26 19.78
N VAL A 581 27.47 5.03 20.64
CA VAL A 581 26.08 5.43 20.38
C VAL A 581 25.85 6.81 20.96
N HIS A 582 25.43 7.75 20.11
CA HIS A 582 25.32 9.15 20.52
C HIS A 582 23.90 9.54 20.95
N TYR A 583 22.87 8.98 20.34
CA TYR A 583 21.48 9.32 20.63
C TYR A 583 20.75 8.11 21.24
N TRP A 584 20.15 8.32 22.41
CA TRP A 584 19.35 7.33 23.11
C TRP A 584 17.92 7.82 23.24
N GLU A 585 16.98 7.13 22.61
CA GLU A 585 15.55 7.46 22.63
C GLU A 585 14.83 6.72 23.75
N MET A 586 14.12 7.47 24.60
CA MET A 586 13.32 6.93 25.69
C MET A 586 12.01 6.32 25.18
N LEU A 587 12.02 5.01 24.86
CA LEU A 587 10.86 4.24 24.36
C LEU A 587 10.33 4.69 22.98
N ASN A 588 9.61 3.79 22.30
CA ASN A 588 8.90 4.09 21.05
C ASN A 588 7.39 4.22 21.29
N GLU A 589 6.79 5.35 20.88
CA GLU A 589 5.34 5.60 20.85
C GLU A 589 4.62 5.14 22.14
N PRO A 590 5.07 5.58 23.34
CA PRO A 590 4.49 5.15 24.61
C PRO A 590 3.03 5.60 24.79
N ASP A 591 2.61 6.58 24.01
CA ASP A 591 1.27 7.17 23.92
C ASP A 591 0.29 6.38 23.02
N LEU A 592 0.75 5.30 22.37
CA LEU A 592 -0.10 4.33 21.68
C LEU A 592 -0.37 3.07 22.52
N ASP A 593 -1.51 2.41 22.24
CA ASP A 593 -1.83 1.11 22.81
C ASP A 593 -1.13 -0.02 22.03
N TRP A 594 -0.05 -0.54 22.60
CA TRP A 594 0.70 -1.69 22.08
C TRP A 594 0.18 -3.04 22.60
N GLY A 595 -1.11 -3.13 22.94
CA GLY A 595 -1.71 -4.34 23.54
C GLY A 595 -1.26 -4.55 24.99
N ARG A 596 -0.99 -3.45 25.70
CA ARG A 596 -0.55 -3.51 27.11
C ARG A 596 -1.76 -3.87 27.98
N LYS A 597 -1.55 -4.67 29.03
CA LYS A 597 -2.62 -4.99 30.01
C LYS A 597 -3.17 -3.74 30.73
N ARG A 598 -2.34 -2.69 30.85
CA ARG A 598 -2.74 -1.35 31.31
C ARG A 598 -1.94 -0.27 30.57
N PRO A 599 -2.46 0.95 30.43
CA PRO A 599 -1.69 2.07 29.89
C PRO A 599 -0.48 2.40 30.79
N LEU A 600 0.57 2.94 30.18
CA LEU A 600 1.68 3.57 30.88
C LEU A 600 1.23 4.98 31.27
N TRP A 601 1.29 5.33 32.56
CA TRP A 601 0.88 6.66 33.00
C TRP A 601 2.02 7.68 32.91
N ALA A 602 1.70 8.94 32.65
CA ALA A 602 2.69 10.00 32.45
C ALA A 602 3.66 10.13 33.62
N LYS A 603 3.17 10.06 34.87
CA LYS A 603 4.01 10.10 36.07
C LYS A 603 5.06 8.99 36.12
N GLU A 604 4.69 7.77 35.71
CA GLU A 604 5.60 6.61 35.70
C GLU A 604 6.69 6.79 34.63
N TYR A 605 6.29 7.27 33.44
CA TYR A 605 7.23 7.60 32.37
C TYR A 605 8.21 8.71 32.80
N ILE A 606 7.72 9.77 33.46
CA ILE A 606 8.55 10.89 33.96
C ILE A 606 9.59 10.40 34.97
N GLU A 607 9.18 9.59 35.94
CA GLU A 607 10.08 9.02 36.95
C GLU A 607 11.16 8.16 36.31
N TRP A 608 10.77 7.30 35.35
CA TRP A 608 11.71 6.44 34.66
C TRP A 608 12.68 7.22 33.76
N ALA A 609 12.21 8.25 33.07
CA ALA A 609 13.07 9.13 32.27
C ALA A 609 14.12 9.81 33.16
N LYS A 610 13.73 10.30 34.35
CA LYS A 610 14.66 10.92 35.32
C LYS A 610 15.72 9.95 35.82
N LEU A 611 15.35 8.71 36.15
CA LEU A 611 16.30 7.69 36.57
C LEU A 611 17.24 7.27 35.44
N THR A 612 16.73 7.13 34.23
CA THR A 612 17.53 6.80 33.04
C THR A 612 18.52 7.93 32.72
N ARG A 613 18.08 9.21 32.81
CA ARG A 613 18.96 10.36 32.63
C ARG A 613 20.11 10.36 33.63
N LYS A 614 19.81 10.19 34.92
CA LYS A 614 20.84 10.13 35.96
C LYS A 614 21.88 9.05 35.66
N GLN A 615 21.44 7.86 35.26
CA GLN A 615 22.33 6.75 34.92
C GLN A 615 23.19 7.06 33.68
N LEU A 616 22.60 7.68 32.64
CA LEU A 616 23.33 8.08 31.45
C LEU A 616 24.38 9.15 31.76
N ASP A 617 24.07 10.14 32.60
CA ASP A 617 25.02 11.18 33.05
C ASP A 617 26.24 10.60 33.76
N GLU A 618 26.03 9.60 34.62
CA GLU A 618 27.11 8.93 35.36
C GLU A 618 28.03 8.11 34.43
N ILE A 619 27.49 7.56 33.34
CA ILE A 619 28.20 6.64 32.44
C ILE A 619 28.79 7.36 31.23
N ASP A 620 27.98 8.12 30.49
CA ASP A 620 28.34 8.83 29.26
C ASP A 620 27.65 10.21 29.18
N PRO A 621 28.17 11.24 29.88
CA PRO A 621 27.57 12.57 29.90
C PRO A 621 27.65 13.31 28.55
N GLN A 622 28.28 12.73 27.53
CA GLN A 622 28.34 13.30 26.18
C GLN A 622 27.27 12.74 25.24
N ALA A 623 26.48 11.74 25.67
CA ALA A 623 25.37 11.21 24.91
C ALA A 623 24.16 12.15 24.99
N VAL A 624 23.34 12.16 23.93
CA VAL A 624 22.10 12.92 23.82
C VAL A 624 20.95 12.02 24.25
N PHE A 625 20.22 12.43 25.28
CA PHE A 625 19.03 11.72 25.73
C PHE A 625 17.77 12.33 25.12
N MET A 626 17.04 11.55 24.34
CA MET A 626 15.89 12.01 23.60
C MET A 626 14.59 11.52 24.25
N SER A 627 13.53 12.33 24.13
CA SER A 627 12.19 11.85 24.48
C SER A 627 11.77 10.71 23.56
N ALA A 628 10.68 10.01 23.90
CA ALA A 628 10.00 9.14 22.95
C ALA A 628 9.60 9.89 21.68
N GLY A 629 9.54 9.18 20.56
CA GLY A 629 8.74 9.57 19.41
C GLY A 629 7.24 9.51 19.74
N TYR A 630 6.62 10.68 19.92
CA TYR A 630 5.17 10.80 20.20
C TYR A 630 4.34 10.86 18.92
N CYS A 631 3.19 10.18 18.92
CA CYS A 631 2.25 10.13 17.79
C CYS A 631 0.97 10.94 18.01
N ASN A 632 0.56 11.10 19.26
CA ASN A 632 -0.78 11.56 19.61
C ASN A 632 -0.83 13.06 19.90
N PHE A 633 -1.58 13.80 19.05
CA PHE A 633 -1.84 15.24 19.19
C PHE A 633 -3.33 15.55 19.47
N GLY A 634 -4.07 14.62 20.08
CA GLY A 634 -5.45 14.87 20.52
C GLY A 634 -6.45 13.71 20.57
N HIS A 635 -6.03 12.44 20.46
CA HIS A 635 -6.91 11.28 20.71
C HIS A 635 -7.31 11.21 22.19
N LYS A 636 -8.62 11.34 22.44
CA LYS A 636 -9.24 11.40 23.77
C LYS A 636 -9.04 10.15 24.64
N VAL A 637 -8.64 9.01 24.06
CA VAL A 637 -8.58 7.72 24.77
C VAL A 637 -7.36 7.61 25.72
N MET A 638 -6.28 8.37 25.49
CA MET A 638 -5.05 8.31 26.31
C MET A 638 -4.68 9.63 27.05
N GLY A 639 -5.54 10.65 27.00
CA GLY A 639 -5.31 11.93 27.69
C GLY A 639 -4.15 12.76 27.12
N GLU A 640 -3.73 13.79 27.88
CA GLU A 640 -2.65 14.73 27.55
C GLU A 640 -1.24 14.12 27.73
N PHE A 641 -1.04 12.81 27.52
CA PHE A 641 0.23 12.11 27.86
C PHE A 641 1.47 12.84 27.34
N HIS A 642 1.49 13.22 26.06
CA HIS A 642 2.60 13.98 25.44
C HIS A 642 2.87 15.31 26.14
N GLN A 643 1.81 16.09 26.42
CA GLN A 643 1.92 17.40 27.07
C GLN A 643 2.37 17.24 28.53
N GLU A 644 1.79 16.30 29.28
CA GLU A 644 2.13 16.02 30.68
C GLU A 644 3.58 15.54 30.85
N THR A 645 4.03 14.58 30.03
CA THR A 645 5.40 14.07 30.11
C THR A 645 6.42 15.14 29.75
N MET A 646 6.16 15.94 28.71
CA MET A 646 7.07 17.01 28.33
C MET A 646 7.10 18.16 29.35
N ALA A 647 5.98 18.45 30.02
CA ALA A 647 5.97 19.38 31.14
C ALA A 647 6.85 18.90 32.31
N GLY A 648 6.86 17.58 32.58
CA GLY A 648 7.63 16.97 33.67
C GLY A 648 9.09 16.60 33.36
N CYS A 649 9.49 16.65 32.09
CA CYS A 649 10.80 16.19 31.59
C CYS A 649 11.55 17.21 30.72
N ASN A 650 11.15 18.49 30.70
CA ASN A 650 11.82 19.52 29.90
C ASN A 650 13.31 19.69 30.30
N ASP A 651 13.65 19.44 31.56
CA ASP A 651 15.01 19.45 32.12
C ASP A 651 15.72 18.07 32.07
N VAL A 652 15.04 17.05 31.55
CA VAL A 652 15.52 15.66 31.50
C VAL A 652 16.02 15.27 30.11
N PHE A 653 15.33 15.73 29.06
CA PHE A 653 15.69 15.41 27.68
C PHE A 653 16.53 16.53 27.06
N ASP A 654 17.48 16.14 26.20
CA ASP A 654 18.27 17.05 25.37
C ASP A 654 17.56 17.36 24.04
N LEU A 655 16.65 16.48 23.60
CA LEU A 655 15.97 16.56 22.31
C LEU A 655 14.54 16.00 22.40
N HIS A 656 13.58 16.74 21.86
CA HIS A 656 12.17 16.36 21.85
C HIS A 656 11.79 15.72 20.50
N CYS A 657 11.45 14.44 20.53
CA CYS A 657 11.11 13.60 19.37
C CYS A 657 9.61 13.61 19.03
N PHE A 658 9.27 13.34 17.77
CA PHE A 658 7.91 13.39 17.22
C PHE A 658 7.77 12.49 15.98
N HIS A 659 6.62 11.79 15.90
CA HIS A 659 6.22 10.96 14.78
C HIS A 659 5.10 11.60 13.94
N GLY A 660 5.38 11.88 12.66
CA GLY A 660 4.46 12.61 11.79
C GLY A 660 4.26 11.95 10.43
N HIS A 661 3.50 10.86 10.36
CA HIS A 661 3.17 10.18 9.10
C HIS A 661 2.08 10.92 8.31
N GLY A 662 1.99 10.63 7.01
CA GLY A 662 0.96 11.15 6.11
C GLY A 662 1.43 12.30 5.21
N HIS A 663 0.47 12.86 4.48
CA HIS A 663 0.67 13.91 3.48
C HIS A 663 1.25 15.21 4.07
N PHE A 664 1.89 16.01 3.23
CA PHE A 664 2.54 17.26 3.63
C PHE A 664 1.59 18.23 4.34
N GLY A 665 0.36 18.43 3.84
CA GLY A 665 -0.62 19.34 4.46
C GLY A 665 -1.00 18.96 5.88
N SER A 666 -1.26 17.67 6.14
CA SER A 666 -1.56 17.16 7.49
C SER A 666 -0.36 17.33 8.43
N PHE A 667 0.85 17.08 7.91
CA PHE A 667 2.10 17.28 8.65
C PHE A 667 2.32 18.73 9.06
N VAL A 668 2.11 19.69 8.14
CA VAL A 668 2.15 21.14 8.43
C VAL A 668 1.19 21.51 9.56
N ASN A 669 -0.05 20.99 9.51
CA ASN A 669 -1.04 21.25 10.55
C ASN A 669 -0.62 20.72 11.92
N ILE A 670 -0.02 19.53 12.01
CA ILE A 670 0.49 18.99 13.27
C ILE A 670 1.58 19.90 13.84
N ILE A 671 2.54 20.32 13.01
CA ILE A 671 3.68 21.13 13.47
C ILE A 671 3.23 22.53 13.89
N ASP A 672 2.62 23.31 12.99
CA ASP A 672 2.32 24.73 13.21
C ASP A 672 1.13 24.93 14.17
N ASN A 673 0.15 24.02 14.19
CA ASN A 673 -1.07 24.19 14.98
C ASN A 673 -1.18 23.29 16.22
N ARG A 674 -0.22 22.37 16.47
CA ARG A 674 -0.23 21.49 17.66
C ARG A 674 1.13 21.47 18.37
N LEU A 675 2.17 20.93 17.73
CA LEU A 675 3.48 20.70 18.38
C LEU A 675 4.14 22.00 18.84
N LEU A 676 4.32 22.98 17.93
CA LEU A 676 5.00 24.24 18.27
C LEU A 676 4.20 25.11 19.26
N PRO A 677 2.87 25.25 19.12
CA PRO A 677 2.04 25.92 20.13
C PRO A 677 2.12 25.28 21.52
N MET A 678 2.04 23.94 21.60
CA MET A 678 2.16 23.22 22.87
C MET A 678 3.54 23.47 23.51
N ARG A 679 4.62 23.36 22.72
CA ARG A 679 5.98 23.65 23.21
C ARG A 679 6.12 25.07 23.74
N LYS A 680 5.53 26.06 23.04
CA LYS A 680 5.50 27.45 23.48
C LYS A 680 4.74 27.62 24.79
N ALA A 681 3.57 27.00 24.92
CA ALA A 681 2.74 27.06 26.12
C ALA A 681 3.43 26.46 27.35
N LEU A 682 4.19 25.38 27.15
CA LEU A 682 4.96 24.69 28.19
C LEU A 682 6.35 25.29 28.46
N GLY A 683 6.79 26.30 27.70
CA GLY A 683 8.13 26.88 27.83
C GLY A 683 9.28 25.93 27.43
N ILE A 684 9.03 25.00 26.51
CA ILE A 684 10.03 24.01 26.05
C ILE A 684 11.01 24.67 25.07
N THR A 685 12.28 24.73 25.46
CA THR A 685 13.35 25.38 24.69
C THR A 685 14.38 24.40 24.11
N ILE A 686 14.44 23.17 24.62
CA ILE A 686 15.26 22.10 24.03
C ILE A 686 14.87 21.89 22.57
N PRO A 687 15.81 21.59 21.65
CA PRO A 687 15.51 21.38 20.24
C PRO A 687 14.48 20.25 20.02
N TRP A 688 13.92 20.18 18.80
CA TRP A 688 13.03 19.09 18.42
C TRP A 688 13.54 18.32 17.19
N TYR A 689 13.04 17.10 17.02
CA TYR A 689 13.47 16.15 16.00
C TYR A 689 12.24 15.39 15.48
N ALA A 690 11.98 15.47 14.17
CA ALA A 690 11.10 14.52 13.48
C ALA A 690 11.84 13.17 13.31
N ASN A 691 11.94 12.41 14.40
CA ASN A 691 12.72 11.18 14.48
C ASN A 691 11.99 9.96 13.89
N GLU A 692 10.73 10.09 13.48
CA GLU A 692 10.09 9.18 12.53
C GLU A 692 9.02 9.88 11.72
N THR A 693 9.04 9.71 10.40
CA THR A 693 8.01 10.26 9.51
C THR A 693 7.87 9.36 8.30
N ALA A 694 6.71 9.34 7.66
CA ALA A 694 6.55 8.55 6.45
C ALA A 694 5.42 9.05 5.56
N LEU A 695 5.40 8.51 4.34
CA LEU A 695 4.23 8.37 3.48
C LEU A 695 4.38 7.01 2.81
N THR A 696 3.37 6.14 2.90
CA THR A 696 3.39 4.88 2.13
C THR A 696 3.18 5.22 0.66
N SER A 697 3.58 4.34 -0.27
CA SER A 697 3.19 4.42 -1.69
C SER A 697 1.95 3.58 -2.02
N ALA A 698 1.15 3.22 -1.01
CA ALA A 698 -0.11 2.45 -1.07
C ALA A 698 -1.35 3.33 -0.79
N PHE A 699 -2.57 2.76 -0.88
CA PHE A 699 -3.82 3.39 -0.42
C PHE A 699 -4.10 4.80 -0.97
N GLY A 700 -4.03 4.96 -2.28
CA GLY A 700 -4.31 6.25 -2.94
C GLY A 700 -3.13 7.21 -3.02
N THR A 701 -1.94 6.78 -2.62
CA THR A 701 -0.66 7.48 -2.84
C THR A 701 0.18 6.82 -3.94
N SER A 702 1.33 7.40 -4.29
CA SER A 702 2.27 6.86 -5.29
C SER A 702 3.73 7.06 -4.88
N GLU A 703 4.66 6.33 -5.51
CA GLU A 703 6.10 6.52 -5.26
C GLU A 703 6.59 7.94 -5.60
N ALA A 704 5.96 8.61 -6.57
CA ALA A 704 6.24 10.01 -6.89
C ALA A 704 5.81 10.94 -5.74
N THR A 705 4.58 10.78 -5.24
CA THR A 705 4.12 11.58 -4.07
C THR A 705 4.96 11.32 -2.82
N GLN A 706 5.50 10.10 -2.68
CA GLN A 706 6.43 9.75 -1.60
C GLN A 706 7.75 10.53 -1.71
N ALA A 707 8.31 10.65 -2.92
CA ALA A 707 9.51 11.43 -3.20
C ALA A 707 9.32 12.93 -2.94
N GLU A 708 8.17 13.48 -3.32
CA GLU A 708 7.82 14.86 -2.99
C GLU A 708 7.69 15.08 -1.49
N ALA A 709 7.01 14.15 -0.79
CA ALA A 709 6.72 14.28 0.63
C ALA A 709 7.99 14.35 1.49
N VAL A 710 9.00 13.51 1.23
CA VAL A 710 10.26 13.58 2.01
C VAL A 710 10.96 14.91 1.83
N TYR A 711 10.95 15.45 0.62
CA TYR A 711 11.62 16.71 0.31
C TYR A 711 10.93 17.88 1.03
N LYS A 712 9.60 17.97 0.90
CA LYS A 712 8.78 19.02 1.50
C LYS A 712 8.81 18.96 3.02
N LYS A 713 8.56 17.79 3.60
CA LYS A 713 8.47 17.60 5.07
C LYS A 713 9.82 17.81 5.75
N LEU A 714 10.93 17.39 5.15
CA LEU A 714 12.26 17.59 5.70
C LEU A 714 12.63 19.07 5.75
N LEU A 715 12.55 19.78 4.61
CA LEU A 715 12.88 21.21 4.56
C LEU A 715 11.97 22.05 5.45
N TYR A 716 10.68 21.71 5.49
CA TYR A 716 9.72 22.37 6.36
C TYR A 716 10.06 22.15 7.85
N SER A 717 10.40 20.92 8.25
CA SER A 717 10.82 20.62 9.64
C SER A 717 12.06 21.42 10.01
N TRP A 718 13.05 21.47 9.12
CA TRP A 718 14.28 22.25 9.33
C TRP A 718 13.98 23.75 9.46
N ALA A 719 13.13 24.30 8.59
CA ALA A 719 12.68 25.69 8.63
C ALA A 719 11.87 26.05 9.89
N ARG A 720 11.38 25.05 10.62
CA ARG A 720 10.69 25.18 11.91
C ARG A 720 11.58 24.82 13.11
N GLY A 721 12.89 24.68 12.89
CA GLY A 721 13.88 24.51 13.94
C GLY A 721 14.20 23.06 14.32
N ALA A 722 13.79 22.07 13.53
CA ALA A 722 14.17 20.69 13.76
C ALA A 722 15.70 20.51 13.62
N LYS A 723 16.29 19.63 14.45
CA LYS A 723 17.72 19.25 14.37
C LYS A 723 18.00 18.11 13.41
N GLY A 724 16.97 17.43 12.94
CA GLY A 724 17.10 16.37 11.97
C GLY A 724 15.76 15.92 11.45
N TYR A 725 15.82 14.97 10.52
CA TYR A 725 14.68 14.28 9.98
C TYR A 725 15.01 12.82 9.68
N ILE A 726 14.18 11.89 10.15
CA ILE A 726 14.28 10.46 9.88
C ILE A 726 13.07 10.02 9.04
N TRP A 727 13.34 9.37 7.91
CA TRP A 727 12.31 8.73 7.10
C TRP A 727 12.04 7.29 7.56
N TYR A 728 10.78 6.88 7.58
CA TYR A 728 10.34 5.51 7.74
C TYR A 728 9.78 5.01 6.41
N ASN A 729 10.41 4.05 5.74
CA ASN A 729 11.60 3.27 6.13
C ASN A 729 12.56 3.05 4.95
N MET A 730 13.77 2.55 5.24
CA MET A 730 14.82 2.42 4.24
C MET A 730 14.48 1.36 3.17
N ARG A 731 13.86 0.25 3.58
CA ARG A 731 13.53 -0.91 2.75
C ARG A 731 12.09 -1.35 3.01
N GLY A 732 11.35 -1.61 1.92
CA GLY A 732 9.99 -2.13 1.98
C GLY A 732 9.96 -3.52 2.64
N LYS A 733 8.92 -3.79 3.42
CA LYS A 733 8.82 -5.03 4.22
C LYS A 733 8.27 -6.23 3.45
N GLY A 734 7.73 -5.99 2.25
CA GLY A 734 7.18 -6.98 1.33
C GLY A 734 6.70 -6.29 0.05
N GLU A 735 5.81 -6.94 -0.70
CA GLU A 735 5.35 -6.47 -2.02
C GLU A 735 3.84 -6.24 -2.14
N ASN A 736 3.05 -6.67 -1.15
CA ASN A 736 1.60 -6.48 -1.17
C ASN A 736 1.21 -5.02 -0.90
N MET A 737 0.79 -4.30 -1.96
CA MET A 737 0.40 -2.89 -1.89
C MET A 737 -1.00 -2.63 -1.32
N THR A 738 -1.74 -3.67 -0.93
CA THR A 738 -2.95 -3.55 -0.08
C THR A 738 -2.59 -3.48 1.41
N TYR A 739 -1.30 -3.59 1.75
CA TYR A 739 -0.80 -3.47 3.11
C TYR A 739 0.27 -2.37 3.19
N GLY A 740 -0.08 -1.24 3.81
CA GLY A 740 0.71 0.00 3.74
C GLY A 740 2.16 -0.12 4.21
N GLU A 741 2.44 -1.03 5.15
CA GLU A 741 3.79 -1.31 5.66
C GLU A 741 4.78 -1.73 4.56
N HIS A 742 4.28 -2.27 3.45
CA HIS A 742 5.10 -2.69 2.32
C HIS A 742 5.51 -1.52 1.41
N GLY A 743 4.73 -0.43 1.44
CA GLY A 743 4.93 0.76 0.61
C GLY A 743 5.82 1.85 1.21
N TYR A 744 6.28 1.75 2.46
CA TYR A 744 7.09 2.81 3.10
C TYR A 744 8.55 2.91 2.64
N GLY A 745 9.06 1.83 2.06
CA GLY A 745 10.47 1.70 1.69
C GLY A 745 10.94 2.80 0.76
N MET A 746 12.18 3.27 0.94
CA MET A 746 12.91 4.00 -0.10
C MET A 746 13.43 3.06 -1.18
N LEU A 747 13.70 1.84 -0.77
CA LEU A 747 14.01 0.71 -1.62
C LEU A 747 12.88 -0.30 -1.54
N THR A 748 12.66 -1.06 -2.60
CA THR A 748 11.80 -2.24 -2.57
C THR A 748 12.36 -3.29 -1.61
N PHE A 749 11.57 -4.33 -1.36
CA PHE A 749 12.00 -5.48 -0.58
C PHE A 749 13.31 -6.10 -1.08
N ASP A 750 13.59 -6.07 -2.37
CA ASP A 750 14.78 -6.65 -3.02
C ASP A 750 15.86 -5.61 -3.38
N PHE A 751 15.89 -4.46 -2.70
CA PHE A 751 16.89 -3.38 -2.86
C PHE A 751 16.88 -2.65 -4.22
N TYR A 752 15.75 -2.64 -4.90
CA TYR A 752 15.55 -1.79 -6.07
C TYR A 752 15.13 -0.37 -5.65
N PRO A 753 15.63 0.70 -6.31
CA PRO A 753 15.44 2.07 -5.86
C PRO A 753 14.06 2.60 -6.26
N LYS A 754 13.36 3.20 -5.31
CA LYS A 754 12.17 4.01 -5.58
C LYS A 754 12.56 5.48 -5.77
N PRO A 755 11.73 6.33 -6.42
CA PRO A 755 11.99 7.75 -6.65
C PRO A 755 12.48 8.51 -5.41
N ILE A 756 11.91 8.21 -4.24
CA ILE A 756 12.31 8.83 -2.96
C ILE A 756 13.81 8.63 -2.64
N TYR A 757 14.42 7.50 -3.02
CA TYR A 757 15.85 7.24 -2.76
C TYR A 757 16.75 8.21 -3.53
N ALA A 758 16.43 8.44 -4.81
CA ALA A 758 17.13 9.44 -5.64
C ALA A 758 16.82 10.88 -5.20
N ALA A 759 15.57 11.16 -4.78
CA ALA A 759 15.17 12.46 -4.25
C ALA A 759 15.96 12.85 -2.99
N TYR A 760 16.14 11.89 -2.07
CA TYR A 760 16.88 12.10 -0.84
C TYR A 760 18.37 12.36 -1.12
N ASN A 761 18.96 11.66 -2.11
CA ASN A 761 20.31 11.94 -2.58
C ASN A 761 20.44 13.38 -3.10
N GLY A 762 19.52 13.82 -3.97
CA GLY A 762 19.49 15.19 -4.50
C GLY A 762 19.37 16.23 -3.38
N LEU A 763 18.47 15.99 -2.42
CA LEU A 763 18.27 16.83 -1.25
C LEU A 763 19.55 16.97 -0.41
N ILE A 764 20.19 15.86 -0.03
CA ILE A 764 21.43 15.91 0.75
C ILE A 764 22.51 16.68 -0.02
N GLY A 765 22.65 16.45 -1.32
CA GLY A 765 23.66 17.09 -2.16
C GLY A 765 23.49 18.61 -2.23
N LEU A 766 22.26 19.10 -2.09
CA LEU A 766 21.94 20.53 -2.14
C LEU A 766 22.05 21.21 -0.77
N TYR A 767 21.63 20.54 0.31
CA TYR A 767 21.40 21.20 1.60
C TYR A 767 22.39 20.82 2.71
N ARG A 768 23.16 19.73 2.57
CA ARG A 768 24.14 19.35 3.60
C ARG A 768 25.13 20.50 3.84
N GLY A 769 25.35 20.82 5.12
CA GLY A 769 26.28 21.89 5.52
C GLY A 769 25.74 23.31 5.34
N ARG A 770 24.48 23.48 4.91
CA ARG A 770 23.79 24.77 4.92
C ARG A 770 23.04 25.00 6.23
N GLU A 771 22.70 26.25 6.49
CA GLU A 771 21.85 26.66 7.61
C GLU A 771 20.58 27.34 7.08
N PHE A 772 19.46 27.10 7.74
CA PHE A 772 18.21 27.80 7.44
C PHE A 772 18.35 29.30 7.75
N VAL A 773 17.90 30.15 6.83
CA VAL A 773 17.94 31.62 6.97
C VAL A 773 16.55 32.15 7.30
N ASN A 774 15.60 31.96 6.38
CA ASN A 774 14.24 32.45 6.50
C ASN A 774 13.28 31.73 5.54
N GLN A 775 11.99 31.82 5.83
CA GLN A 775 10.95 31.55 4.85
C GLN A 775 10.74 32.81 4.01
N ILE A 776 10.65 32.66 2.69
CA ILE A 776 10.28 33.70 1.75
C ILE A 776 8.76 33.64 1.57
N GLU A 777 8.08 34.76 1.81
CA GLU A 777 6.63 34.85 1.66
C GLU A 777 6.24 34.83 0.17
N LEU A 778 5.59 33.75 -0.26
CA LEU A 778 5.14 33.55 -1.64
C LEU A 778 3.60 33.57 -1.78
N GLY A 779 2.89 33.74 -0.67
CA GLY A 779 1.43 33.65 -0.59
C GLY A 779 0.93 32.25 -0.24
N SER A 780 -0.40 32.10 -0.14
CA SER A 780 -1.02 30.85 0.28
C SER A 780 -0.70 29.69 -0.67
N LYS A 781 -0.47 28.49 -0.11
CA LYS A 781 -0.12 27.26 -0.84
C LYS A 781 1.16 27.36 -1.68
N LYS A 782 2.03 28.35 -1.45
CA LYS A 782 3.37 28.46 -2.08
C LYS A 782 4.42 28.53 -1.00
N TRP A 783 5.52 27.83 -1.19
CA TRP A 783 6.54 27.63 -0.16
C TRP A 783 7.92 28.01 -0.69
N GLY A 784 8.65 28.80 0.10
CA GLY A 784 10.01 29.21 -0.19
C GLY A 784 10.86 29.21 1.07
N PHE A 785 11.89 28.35 1.13
CA PHE A 785 12.76 28.22 2.30
C PHE A 785 14.21 28.44 1.91
N ALA A 786 14.82 29.53 2.37
CA ALA A 786 16.19 29.89 2.04
C ALA A 786 17.19 29.26 3.01
N PHE A 787 18.23 28.63 2.45
CA PHE A 787 19.33 28.03 3.18
C PHE A 787 20.67 28.57 2.67
N LYS A 788 21.58 28.91 3.58
CA LYS A 788 22.88 29.50 3.26
C LYS A 788 24.01 28.51 3.50
N GLY A 789 24.90 28.40 2.52
CA GLY A 789 26.16 27.66 2.60
C GLY A 789 27.35 28.56 2.28
N THR A 790 28.54 27.98 2.24
CA THR A 790 29.78 28.68 1.85
C THR A 790 29.81 29.08 0.37
N ASP A 791 28.98 28.45 -0.46
CA ASP A 791 28.88 28.62 -1.90
C ASP A 791 27.72 29.52 -2.35
N GLY A 792 26.88 30.03 -1.43
CA GLY A 792 25.74 30.90 -1.73
C GLY A 792 24.43 30.45 -1.06
N LEU A 793 23.30 30.72 -1.73
CA LEU A 793 21.96 30.39 -1.25
C LEU A 793 21.34 29.25 -2.06
N ALA A 794 20.61 28.38 -1.37
CA ALA A 794 19.69 27.41 -1.95
C ALA A 794 18.29 27.67 -1.38
N VAL A 795 17.32 27.94 -2.24
CA VAL A 795 15.92 28.18 -1.85
C VAL A 795 15.07 26.99 -2.27
N GLY A 796 14.55 26.23 -1.31
CA GLY A 796 13.59 25.16 -1.58
C GLY A 796 12.22 25.73 -1.91
N LEU A 797 11.63 25.27 -3.01
CA LEU A 797 10.51 25.92 -3.69
C LEU A 797 9.47 24.91 -4.19
N TRP A 798 8.20 25.13 -3.86
CA TRP A 798 7.07 24.38 -4.42
C TRP A 798 5.74 25.13 -4.24
N THR A 799 4.70 24.63 -4.91
CA THR A 799 3.32 25.05 -4.66
C THR A 799 2.41 23.83 -4.47
N GLU A 800 1.37 23.97 -3.65
CA GLU A 800 0.28 22.98 -3.52
C GLU A 800 -0.91 23.35 -4.44
N LEU A 801 -0.70 24.26 -5.39
CA LEU A 801 -1.64 24.59 -6.46
C LEU A 801 -1.39 23.68 -7.68
N PRO A 802 -2.43 23.35 -8.46
CA PRO A 802 -2.26 22.58 -9.69
C PRO A 802 -1.48 23.37 -10.75
N GLY A 803 -0.65 22.67 -11.53
CA GLY A 803 0.12 23.24 -12.63
C GLY A 803 1.38 24.00 -12.20
N GLU A 804 1.98 24.70 -13.15
CA GLU A 804 3.13 25.57 -12.91
C GLU A 804 2.69 26.98 -12.50
N THR A 805 3.32 27.54 -11.48
CA THR A 805 3.08 28.91 -11.00
C THR A 805 4.37 29.72 -11.01
N PRO A 806 4.48 30.81 -11.80
CA PRO A 806 5.69 31.61 -11.83
C PRO A 806 5.85 32.47 -10.58
N VAL A 807 7.10 32.66 -10.20
CA VAL A 807 7.55 33.61 -9.18
C VAL A 807 8.84 34.26 -9.67
N VAL A 808 8.97 35.57 -9.44
CA VAL A 808 10.20 36.31 -9.70
C VAL A 808 10.92 36.55 -8.37
N PHE A 809 12.22 36.32 -8.33
CA PHE A 809 13.07 36.60 -7.17
C PHE A 809 14.05 37.73 -7.47
N GLU A 810 14.22 38.64 -6.52
CA GLU A 810 15.33 39.60 -6.51
C GLU A 810 16.52 39.01 -5.73
N THR A 811 17.73 39.16 -6.27
CA THR A 811 18.98 38.61 -5.73
C THR A 811 20.21 39.36 -6.27
N ASP A 812 21.33 39.29 -5.55
CA ASP A 812 22.65 39.74 -5.98
C ASP A 812 23.46 38.67 -6.75
N ALA A 813 22.90 37.48 -6.93
CA ALA A 813 23.54 36.39 -7.66
C ALA A 813 23.94 36.80 -9.09
N LYS A 814 25.07 36.28 -9.58
CA LYS A 814 25.48 36.43 -10.99
C LYS A 814 24.99 35.31 -11.89
N LYS A 815 24.64 34.18 -11.30
CA LYS A 815 24.08 33.00 -11.95
C LYS A 815 22.97 32.44 -11.08
N ALA A 816 22.00 31.79 -11.70
CA ALA A 816 20.93 31.11 -11.01
C ALA A 816 20.62 29.78 -11.70
N PHE A 817 20.22 28.78 -10.93
CA PHE A 817 19.84 27.48 -11.45
C PHE A 817 18.56 27.00 -10.77
N GLN A 818 17.64 26.46 -11.56
CA GLN A 818 16.58 25.61 -11.01
C GLN A 818 17.07 24.17 -11.00
N ILE A 819 17.01 23.55 -9.82
CA ILE A 819 17.43 22.18 -9.60
C ILE A 819 16.19 21.36 -9.27
N ASP A 820 15.92 20.30 -10.02
CA ASP A 820 14.81 19.38 -9.67
C ASP A 820 15.13 18.54 -8.41
N LEU A 821 14.17 17.74 -7.96
CA LEU A 821 14.34 16.93 -6.75
C LEU A 821 15.45 15.86 -6.85
N PHE A 822 15.88 15.48 -8.06
CA PHE A 822 16.95 14.50 -8.29
C PHE A 822 18.33 15.14 -8.45
N GLY A 823 18.40 16.47 -8.55
CA GLY A 823 19.65 17.21 -8.70
C GLY A 823 19.98 17.65 -10.13
N ASN A 824 19.06 17.53 -11.08
CA ASN A 824 19.29 18.01 -12.44
C ASN A 824 19.27 19.53 -12.52
N LYS A 825 20.25 20.12 -13.21
CA LYS A 825 20.43 21.57 -13.25
C LYS A 825 19.90 22.17 -14.54
N GLN A 826 19.04 23.17 -14.41
CA GLN A 826 18.65 24.08 -15.47
C GLN A 826 19.15 25.49 -15.15
N GLU A 827 20.00 26.06 -16.01
CA GLU A 827 20.44 27.46 -15.84
C GLU A 827 19.29 28.43 -16.12
N LEU A 828 19.15 29.43 -15.26
CA LEU A 828 18.16 30.49 -15.37
C LEU A 828 18.84 31.82 -15.69
N THR A 829 18.17 32.67 -16.46
CA THR A 829 18.68 34.01 -16.78
C THR A 829 18.51 34.95 -15.59
N VAL A 830 19.60 35.57 -15.16
CA VAL A 830 19.59 36.68 -14.19
C VAL A 830 19.64 38.01 -14.94
N ARG A 831 18.60 38.84 -14.78
CA ARG A 831 18.47 40.16 -15.43
C ARG A 831 18.14 41.22 -14.39
N ASP A 832 18.93 42.29 -14.32
CA ASP A 832 18.78 43.37 -13.34
C ASP A 832 18.61 42.88 -11.88
N GLY A 833 19.37 41.85 -11.51
CA GLY A 833 19.26 41.21 -10.19
C GLY A 833 17.97 40.40 -9.98
N HIS A 834 17.26 40.03 -11.05
CA HIS A 834 16.04 39.25 -10.97
C HIS A 834 16.14 37.93 -11.72
N VAL A 835 15.50 36.90 -11.17
CA VAL A 835 15.40 35.56 -11.76
C VAL A 835 13.95 35.07 -11.72
N ASN A 836 13.50 34.48 -12.82
CA ASN A 836 12.17 33.88 -12.94
C ASN A 836 12.24 32.39 -12.66
N VAL A 837 11.34 31.89 -11.82
CA VAL A 837 11.25 30.48 -11.43
C VAL A 837 9.81 29.99 -11.60
N SER A 838 9.62 28.83 -12.23
CA SER A 838 8.33 28.14 -12.23
C SER A 838 8.24 27.20 -11.03
N LEU A 839 7.27 27.42 -10.14
CA LEU A 839 6.93 26.49 -9.06
C LEU A 839 5.99 25.41 -9.60
N ALA A 840 6.09 24.18 -9.07
CA ALA A 840 5.13 23.10 -9.32
C ALA A 840 4.82 22.38 -8.00
N THR A 841 3.93 21.39 -8.04
CA THR A 841 3.71 20.45 -6.92
C THR A 841 4.97 19.64 -6.63
N GLU A 842 5.70 19.27 -7.67
CA GLU A 842 7.01 18.67 -7.54
C GLU A 842 8.01 19.74 -7.03
N PRO A 843 8.72 19.49 -5.91
CA PRO A 843 9.60 20.48 -5.33
C PRO A 843 10.91 20.63 -6.11
N ALA A 844 11.42 21.86 -6.14
CA ALA A 844 12.67 22.23 -6.76
C ALA A 844 13.50 23.12 -5.84
N THR A 845 14.76 23.36 -6.19
CA THR A 845 15.64 24.34 -5.53
C THR A 845 16.04 25.43 -6.51
N LEU A 846 15.87 26.70 -6.13
CA LEU A 846 16.58 27.81 -6.75
C LEU A 846 17.96 27.92 -6.10
N LEU A 847 19.02 27.55 -6.82
CA LEU A 847 20.40 27.68 -6.40
C LEU A 847 20.98 29.00 -6.93
N LEU A 848 21.52 29.80 -6.02
CA LEU A 848 22.06 31.14 -6.27
C LEU A 848 23.51 31.22 -5.77
N PRO A 849 24.50 30.81 -6.60
CA PRO A 849 25.90 30.82 -6.20
C PRO A 849 26.41 32.23 -5.86
N GLY A 850 27.10 32.33 -4.73
CA GLY A 850 27.67 33.59 -4.21
C GLY A 850 26.66 34.64 -3.75
N ALA A 851 25.36 34.37 -3.82
CA ALA A 851 24.33 35.30 -3.40
C ALA A 851 24.33 35.50 -1.87
N THR A 852 24.02 36.72 -1.44
CA THR A 852 23.84 37.06 -0.03
C THR A 852 22.37 37.16 0.36
N PHE A 853 21.47 37.37 -0.62
CA PHE A 853 20.03 37.41 -0.38
C PHE A 853 19.20 36.85 -1.54
N ALA A 854 17.98 36.46 -1.22
CA ALA A 854 16.90 36.18 -2.17
C ALA A 854 15.57 36.60 -1.53
N LYS A 855 14.73 37.34 -2.26
CA LYS A 855 13.37 37.70 -1.83
C LYS A 855 12.42 37.65 -3.01
N ALA A 856 11.14 37.42 -2.76
CA ALA A 856 10.12 37.52 -3.80
C ALA A 856 10.05 38.95 -4.32
N SER A 857 9.99 39.09 -5.64
CA SER A 857 9.74 40.35 -6.34
C SER A 857 8.26 40.44 -6.69
N ASP A 858 7.75 41.67 -6.70
CA ASP A 858 6.39 41.96 -7.09
C ASP A 858 6.21 41.97 -8.63
N THR A 859 7.31 41.89 -9.40
CA THR A 859 7.28 41.74 -10.87
C THR A 859 6.52 40.48 -11.26
N ARG A 860 5.42 40.62 -12.00
CA ARG A 860 4.56 39.49 -12.39
C ARG A 860 3.62 39.80 -13.55
N ILE A 861 3.09 38.73 -14.14
CA ILE A 861 1.98 38.76 -15.09
C ILE A 861 0.89 37.88 -14.49
N ASP A 862 -0.12 38.50 -13.89
CA ASP A 862 -1.22 37.81 -13.21
C ASP A 862 -2.44 37.73 -14.13
N LEU A 863 -2.89 36.52 -14.43
CA LEU A 863 -4.23 36.33 -15.02
C LEU A 863 -5.31 36.36 -13.94
N VAL A 864 -6.33 37.17 -14.17
CA VAL A 864 -7.58 37.14 -13.41
C VAL A 864 -8.60 36.36 -14.24
N LEU A 865 -8.76 35.08 -13.92
CA LEU A 865 -9.77 34.22 -14.54
C LEU A 865 -11.19 34.72 -14.21
N PRO A 866 -12.15 34.60 -15.14
CA PRO A 866 -13.55 34.83 -14.83
C PRO A 866 -14.06 33.83 -13.76
N GLU A 867 -15.14 34.16 -13.06
CA GLU A 867 -15.71 33.24 -12.05
C GLU A 867 -16.21 31.94 -12.68
N ALA A 868 -16.80 32.02 -13.88
CA ALA A 868 -17.20 30.87 -14.67
C ALA A 868 -17.25 31.19 -16.17
N LEU A 869 -17.03 30.16 -17.01
CA LEU A 869 -17.35 30.15 -18.43
C LEU A 869 -18.65 29.38 -18.63
N LEU A 870 -19.68 30.06 -19.14
CA LEU A 870 -21.01 29.50 -19.41
C LEU A 870 -21.20 29.26 -20.90
N PRO A 871 -21.77 28.12 -21.34
CA PRO A 871 -22.01 27.86 -22.75
C PRO A 871 -22.81 28.97 -23.42
N GLY A 872 -22.31 29.47 -24.55
CA GLY A 872 -22.94 30.53 -25.35
C GLY A 872 -22.78 31.94 -24.80
N ARG A 873 -22.02 32.13 -23.70
CA ARG A 873 -21.74 33.46 -23.13
C ARG A 873 -20.28 33.83 -23.29
N THR A 874 -20.05 35.13 -23.33
CA THR A 874 -18.72 35.75 -23.38
C THR A 874 -18.45 36.49 -22.06
N VAL A 875 -17.25 36.32 -21.51
CA VAL A 875 -16.82 36.94 -20.26
C VAL A 875 -15.41 37.55 -20.40
N PRO A 876 -15.12 38.67 -19.72
CA PRO A 876 -13.80 39.29 -19.81
C PRO A 876 -12.74 38.45 -19.07
N LEU A 877 -11.57 38.33 -19.69
CA LEU A 877 -10.33 37.86 -19.10
C LEU A 877 -9.37 39.06 -18.96
N LYS A 878 -8.77 39.22 -17.79
CA LYS A 878 -7.81 40.31 -17.52
C LYS A 878 -6.43 39.73 -17.23
N ALA A 879 -5.39 40.38 -17.73
CA ALA A 879 -4.02 40.13 -17.30
C ALA A 879 -3.41 41.42 -16.78
N VAL A 880 -2.92 41.41 -15.54
CA VAL A 880 -2.25 42.53 -14.89
C VAL A 880 -0.74 42.30 -14.95
N VAL A 881 -0.03 43.19 -15.63
CA VAL A 881 1.42 43.17 -15.78
C VAL A 881 2.01 44.21 -14.85
N LYS A 882 2.79 43.77 -13.87
CA LYS A 882 3.51 44.63 -12.93
C LYS A 882 5.02 44.49 -13.20
N ASN A 883 5.68 45.61 -13.52
CA ASN A 883 7.12 45.67 -13.77
C ASN A 883 7.82 46.40 -12.62
N GLU A 884 8.52 45.69 -11.74
CA GLU A 884 9.34 46.29 -10.67
C GLU A 884 10.83 46.40 -11.04
N PHE A 885 11.20 46.12 -12.30
CA PHE A 885 12.57 46.39 -12.76
C PHE A 885 12.86 47.89 -12.74
N LYS A 886 14.14 48.24 -12.60
CA LYS A 886 14.59 49.64 -12.64
C LYS A 886 14.62 50.23 -14.05
N ILE A 887 14.27 49.42 -15.04
CA ILE A 887 14.28 49.75 -16.46
C ILE A 887 12.91 49.44 -17.06
N ASP A 888 12.57 50.16 -18.12
CA ASP A 888 11.47 49.76 -18.99
C ASP A 888 11.72 48.34 -19.49
N CYS A 889 10.67 47.55 -19.57
CA CYS A 889 10.75 46.20 -20.05
C CYS A 889 9.55 45.89 -20.95
N GLU A 890 9.79 45.14 -22.01
CA GLU A 890 8.70 44.59 -22.80
C GLU A 890 8.16 43.33 -22.13
N ALA A 891 6.86 43.31 -21.85
CA ALA A 891 6.15 42.14 -21.39
C ALA A 891 5.33 41.56 -22.54
N TRP A 892 5.21 40.23 -22.58
CA TRP A 892 4.40 39.55 -23.57
C TRP A 892 3.66 38.38 -22.94
N MET A 893 2.55 38.02 -23.56
CA MET A 893 1.75 36.87 -23.18
C MET A 893 1.06 36.28 -24.40
N ARG A 894 0.92 34.96 -24.42
CA ARG A 894 0.18 34.19 -25.40
C ARG A 894 -0.68 33.15 -24.70
N LEU A 895 -1.91 33.01 -25.18
CA LEU A 895 -2.89 32.04 -24.72
C LEU A 895 -3.04 30.94 -25.77
N THR A 896 -2.84 29.69 -25.35
CA THR A 896 -3.34 28.52 -26.08
C THR A 896 -4.62 28.06 -25.40
N LEU A 897 -5.70 28.04 -26.18
CA LEU A 897 -7.05 27.75 -25.72
C LEU A 897 -7.56 26.46 -26.37
N PRO A 898 -8.47 25.73 -25.71
CA PRO A 898 -9.11 24.57 -26.30
C PRO A 898 -10.07 25.00 -27.42
N ASP A 899 -10.36 24.10 -28.35
CA ASP A 899 -11.17 24.35 -29.56
C ASP A 899 -12.57 24.91 -29.26
N GLN A 900 -13.05 24.75 -28.04
CA GLN A 900 -14.39 25.11 -27.60
C GLN A 900 -14.46 26.52 -27.01
N VAL A 901 -13.31 27.17 -26.82
CA VAL A 901 -13.19 28.50 -26.23
C VAL A 901 -12.65 29.48 -27.28
N ALA A 902 -13.52 30.38 -27.71
CA ALA A 902 -13.16 31.52 -28.54
C ALA A 902 -12.55 32.64 -27.69
N CYS A 903 -11.65 33.42 -28.28
CA CYS A 903 -11.04 34.59 -27.65
C CYS A 903 -10.77 35.67 -28.68
N GLU A 904 -11.12 36.91 -28.38
CA GLU A 904 -10.98 38.04 -29.31
C GLU A 904 -9.51 38.37 -29.61
N ALA A 905 -8.66 38.34 -28.59
CA ALA A 905 -7.21 38.51 -28.71
C ALA A 905 -6.52 37.46 -27.85
N LYS A 906 -5.59 36.70 -28.43
CA LYS A 906 -4.90 35.60 -27.72
C LYS A 906 -3.49 35.95 -27.28
N GLU A 907 -2.96 37.10 -27.68
CA GLU A 907 -1.63 37.53 -27.29
C GLU A 907 -1.52 39.04 -27.19
N PHE A 908 -0.54 39.50 -26.40
CA PHE A 908 -0.11 40.88 -26.36
C PHE A 908 1.41 40.96 -26.28
N ARG A 909 1.96 42.10 -26.70
CA ARG A 909 3.34 42.50 -26.48
C ARG A 909 3.34 44.00 -26.18
N GLN A 910 3.78 44.37 -24.97
CA GLN A 910 3.62 45.72 -24.46
C GLN A 910 4.89 46.17 -23.74
N LYS A 911 5.39 47.36 -24.08
CA LYS A 911 6.41 48.04 -23.29
C LYS A 911 5.77 48.60 -22.02
N VAL A 912 6.23 48.14 -20.87
CA VAL A 912 5.79 48.57 -19.53
C VAL A 912 6.92 49.37 -18.90
N GLY A 913 6.62 50.57 -18.40
CA GLY A 913 7.63 51.45 -17.81
C GLY A 913 8.26 50.83 -16.56
N ALA A 914 9.47 51.28 -16.20
CA ALA A 914 10.08 50.93 -14.91
C ALA A 914 9.13 51.24 -13.74
N GLN A 915 9.02 50.33 -12.78
CA GLN A 915 8.18 50.47 -11.58
C GLN A 915 6.73 50.87 -11.89
N SER A 916 6.13 50.26 -12.91
CA SER A 916 4.77 50.58 -13.36
C SER A 916 3.92 49.34 -13.60
N GLU A 917 2.60 49.54 -13.68
CA GLU A 917 1.61 48.51 -13.96
C GLU A 917 0.87 48.80 -15.26
N TRP A 918 0.52 47.76 -15.99
CA TRP A 918 -0.31 47.81 -17.18
C TRP A 918 -1.31 46.65 -17.19
N THR A 919 -2.53 46.88 -17.64
CA THR A 919 -3.59 45.85 -17.71
C THR A 919 -3.98 45.58 -19.15
N TRP A 920 -3.98 44.30 -19.52
CA TRP A 920 -4.58 43.78 -20.74
C TRP A 920 -5.97 43.21 -20.46
N THR A 921 -6.91 43.39 -21.38
CA THR A 921 -8.24 42.77 -21.31
C THR A 921 -8.61 42.17 -22.65
N THR A 922 -9.17 40.96 -22.62
CA THR A 922 -9.79 40.30 -23.77
C THR A 922 -11.08 39.61 -23.30
N ASN A 923 -11.79 38.96 -24.22
CA ASN A 923 -13.05 38.27 -23.95
C ASN A 923 -12.95 36.79 -24.31
N LEU A 924 -13.33 35.91 -23.39
CA LEU A 924 -13.45 34.47 -23.60
C LEU A 924 -14.91 34.09 -23.85
N GLY A 925 -15.19 33.33 -24.91
CA GLY A 925 -16.53 32.80 -25.23
C GLY A 925 -16.53 31.28 -25.35
N LEU A 926 -17.44 30.60 -24.65
CA LEU A 926 -17.59 29.14 -24.74
C LEU A 926 -18.68 28.77 -25.76
N LYS A 927 -18.44 27.77 -26.62
CA LYS A 927 -19.46 27.30 -27.58
C LYS A 927 -20.77 26.90 -26.88
N ALA A 928 -21.91 27.25 -27.48
CA ALA A 928 -23.23 27.07 -26.86
C ALA A 928 -23.64 25.59 -26.68
N ASP A 929 -23.18 24.72 -27.57
CA ASP A 929 -23.41 23.27 -27.55
C ASP A 929 -22.41 22.52 -26.66
N TYR A 930 -21.39 23.20 -26.11
CA TYR A 930 -20.41 22.56 -25.26
C TYR A 930 -21.06 22.00 -23.99
N ARG A 931 -20.67 20.77 -23.64
CA ARG A 931 -21.02 20.11 -22.38
C ARG A 931 -19.73 19.66 -21.73
N MET A 932 -19.51 20.12 -20.49
CA MET A 932 -18.31 19.77 -19.75
C MET A 932 -18.28 18.27 -19.49
N ASN A 933 -17.15 17.64 -19.86
CA ASN A 933 -16.87 16.27 -19.52
C ASN A 933 -16.19 16.23 -18.14
N PRO A 934 -16.78 15.58 -17.12
CA PRO A 934 -16.19 15.51 -15.79
C PRO A 934 -14.81 14.80 -15.75
N ASP A 935 -14.54 13.88 -16.68
CA ASP A 935 -13.23 13.21 -16.80
C ASP A 935 -12.21 14.02 -17.65
N LYS A 936 -12.65 15.11 -18.28
CA LYS A 936 -11.79 15.95 -19.13
C LYS A 936 -12.04 17.43 -18.83
N GLN A 937 -11.20 17.97 -17.96
CA GLN A 937 -11.12 19.41 -17.75
C GLN A 937 -10.58 20.10 -19.00
N GLU A 938 -11.09 21.30 -19.27
CA GLU A 938 -10.53 22.17 -20.29
C GLU A 938 -9.47 23.07 -19.66
N TRP A 939 -8.39 23.30 -20.40
CA TRP A 939 -7.21 23.98 -19.90
C TRP A 939 -6.84 25.11 -20.85
N MET A 940 -6.32 26.18 -20.29
CA MET A 940 -5.64 27.24 -21.01
C MET A 940 -4.16 27.18 -20.67
N ILE A 941 -3.32 27.16 -21.68
CA ILE A 941 -1.88 27.34 -21.49
C ILE A 941 -1.59 28.82 -21.67
N VAL A 942 -1.00 29.43 -20.67
CA VAL A 942 -0.49 30.80 -20.70
C VAL A 942 1.01 30.72 -20.85
N GLU A 943 1.54 31.22 -21.95
CA GLU A 943 2.96 31.48 -22.11
C GLU A 943 3.19 32.97 -21.93
N SER A 944 4.02 33.38 -20.98
CA SER A 944 4.24 34.80 -20.67
C SER A 944 5.68 35.08 -20.31
N GLY A 945 6.14 36.31 -20.49
CA GLY A 945 7.49 36.66 -20.08
C GLY A 945 7.79 38.14 -20.19
N PHE A 946 8.94 38.48 -19.66
CA PHE A 946 9.57 39.78 -19.82
C PHE A 946 10.76 39.65 -20.76
N GLU A 947 11.10 40.73 -21.45
CA GLU A 947 12.21 40.79 -22.40
C GLU A 947 13.51 40.20 -21.80
N GLY A 948 14.16 39.30 -22.55
CA GLY A 948 15.42 38.69 -22.14
C GLY A 948 15.34 37.79 -20.91
N GLN A 949 14.15 37.41 -20.47
CA GLN A 949 13.92 36.33 -19.51
C GLN A 949 13.26 35.13 -20.22
N PRO A 950 13.47 33.90 -19.73
CA PRO A 950 12.78 32.74 -20.28
C PRO A 950 11.26 32.87 -20.14
N ALA A 951 10.55 32.33 -21.13
CA ALA A 951 9.10 32.21 -21.09
C ALA A 951 8.66 31.39 -19.88
N GLN A 952 7.63 31.86 -19.20
CA GLN A 952 6.91 31.13 -18.18
C GLN A 952 5.71 30.47 -18.82
N ARG A 953 5.47 29.21 -18.47
CA ARG A 953 4.32 28.46 -18.95
C ARG A 953 3.44 28.12 -17.75
N GLN A 954 2.18 28.50 -17.80
CA GLN A 954 1.19 28.10 -16.81
C GLN A 954 0.12 27.29 -17.52
N VAL A 955 -0.37 26.23 -16.87
CA VAL A 955 -1.55 25.51 -17.33
C VAL A 955 -2.65 25.78 -16.32
N LEU A 956 -3.65 26.56 -16.74
CA LEU A 956 -4.78 26.94 -15.90
C LEU A 956 -6.01 26.15 -16.32
N VAL A 957 -6.64 25.47 -15.36
CA VAL A 957 -7.95 24.87 -15.58
C VAL A 957 -8.95 26.00 -15.80
N LEU A 958 -9.68 25.94 -16.91
CA LEU A 958 -10.72 26.91 -17.20
C LEU A 958 -11.94 26.63 -16.29
N PRO A 959 -12.51 27.65 -15.64
CA PRO A 959 -13.63 27.47 -14.72
C PRO A 959 -14.94 27.28 -15.49
N ILE A 960 -15.08 26.20 -16.25
CA ILE A 960 -16.26 25.92 -17.05
C ILE A 960 -17.38 25.39 -16.15
N ALA A 961 -18.58 25.95 -16.29
CA ALA A 961 -19.74 25.45 -15.57
C ALA A 961 -20.18 24.09 -16.12
N LYS A 962 -20.45 23.14 -15.23
CA LYS A 962 -21.12 21.89 -15.56
C LYS A 962 -22.59 22.18 -15.86
N VAL A 963 -23.05 21.82 -17.05
CA VAL A 963 -24.48 21.84 -17.38
C VAL A 963 -25.11 20.57 -16.81
N ILE A 964 -26.09 20.74 -15.94
CA ILE A 964 -26.81 19.67 -15.27
C ILE A 964 -27.94 19.19 -16.16
N SER A 965 -28.05 17.87 -16.34
CA SER A 965 -29.05 17.26 -17.23
C SER A 965 -30.50 17.45 -16.73
N GLY A 966 -30.66 17.58 -15.41
CA GLY A 966 -31.94 17.70 -14.72
C GLY A 966 -32.74 16.39 -14.68
N ARG A 967 -32.11 15.24 -14.92
CA ARG A 967 -32.73 13.92 -14.99
C ARG A 967 -32.11 12.94 -13.98
N PHE A 968 -32.94 12.16 -13.30
CA PHE A 968 -32.49 11.13 -12.35
C PHE A 968 -32.38 9.73 -12.97
N ASP A 969 -32.93 9.54 -14.15
CA ASP A 969 -32.89 8.32 -14.96
C ASP A 969 -31.76 8.33 -16.01
N GLY A 970 -30.95 9.39 -16.05
CA GLY A 970 -29.78 9.52 -16.91
C GLY A 970 -28.47 9.24 -16.17
N GLU A 971 -27.36 9.50 -16.85
CA GLU A 971 -26.01 9.44 -16.26
C GLU A 971 -25.86 10.39 -15.05
N PRO A 972 -25.12 10.00 -14.01
CA PRO A 972 -24.85 10.87 -12.87
C PRO A 972 -24.09 12.12 -13.28
N ASP A 973 -24.40 13.23 -12.61
CA ASP A 973 -23.65 14.47 -12.74
C ASP A 973 -22.24 14.35 -12.13
N PHE A 974 -22.08 13.55 -11.07
CA PHE A 974 -20.77 13.21 -10.50
C PHE A 974 -20.68 11.72 -10.14
N THR A 975 -19.58 11.07 -10.54
CA THR A 975 -19.25 9.68 -10.17
C THR A 975 -17.97 9.69 -9.34
N LEU A 976 -18.06 9.20 -8.11
CA LEU A 976 -17.00 9.25 -7.11
C LEU A 976 -16.55 7.81 -6.78
N ASP A 977 -15.55 7.31 -7.48
CA ASP A 977 -15.09 5.91 -7.38
C ASP A 977 -13.58 5.73 -7.62
N LYS A 978 -12.81 6.82 -7.53
CA LYS A 978 -11.36 6.84 -7.80
C LYS A 978 -10.64 7.33 -6.56
N SER A 979 -9.39 6.87 -6.38
CA SER A 979 -8.57 7.20 -5.21
C SER A 979 -8.40 8.70 -4.97
N HIS A 980 -8.35 9.53 -6.02
CA HIS A 980 -8.20 10.97 -5.89
C HIS A 980 -9.48 11.70 -5.42
N HIS A 981 -10.63 11.01 -5.40
CA HIS A 981 -11.83 11.54 -4.77
C HIS A 981 -11.83 11.33 -3.25
N VAL A 982 -10.94 10.49 -2.72
CA VAL A 982 -10.95 10.05 -1.33
C VAL A 982 -9.90 10.79 -0.52
N TYR A 983 -10.29 11.22 0.67
CA TYR A 983 -9.38 11.68 1.70
C TYR A 983 -9.43 10.74 2.90
N SER A 984 -8.28 10.16 3.27
CA SER A 984 -8.16 9.24 4.41
C SER A 984 -7.51 9.91 5.61
N LEU A 985 -8.11 9.76 6.79
CA LEU A 985 -7.61 10.35 8.04
C LEU A 985 -6.53 9.49 8.71
N PHE A 986 -6.49 8.19 8.40
CA PHE A 986 -5.64 7.21 9.11
C PHE A 986 -4.44 6.72 8.29
N VAL A 987 -3.97 7.52 7.32
CA VAL A 987 -2.82 7.18 6.47
C VAL A 987 -1.58 6.90 7.34
N GLY A 988 -1.28 5.62 7.48
CA GLY A 988 -0.12 5.13 8.21
C GLY A 988 -0.27 4.92 9.71
N ASP A 989 -1.51 4.82 10.19
CA ASP A 989 -1.81 4.25 11.50
C ASP A 989 -2.10 2.73 11.34
N PRO A 990 -1.21 1.84 11.81
CA PRO A 990 -1.41 0.40 11.71
C PRO A 990 -2.67 -0.10 12.43
N ASN A 991 -3.09 0.56 13.52
CA ASN A 991 -4.29 0.18 14.26
C ASN A 991 -5.57 0.50 13.49
N ASN A 992 -5.51 1.50 12.60
CA ASN A 992 -6.61 1.95 11.76
C ASN A 992 -6.45 1.53 10.29
N ALA A 993 -5.55 0.60 9.97
CA ALA A 993 -5.39 0.09 8.60
C ALA A 993 -6.70 -0.50 8.02
N HIS A 994 -7.57 -1.04 8.87
CA HIS A 994 -8.90 -1.53 8.48
C HIS A 994 -9.86 -0.44 7.98
N ASN A 995 -9.61 0.82 8.40
CA ASN A 995 -10.37 2.01 8.04
C ASN A 995 -9.81 2.72 6.79
N MET A 996 -8.85 2.11 6.08
CA MET A 996 -8.32 2.65 4.83
C MET A 996 -9.23 2.26 3.67
N TRP A 997 -9.42 3.19 2.72
CA TRP A 997 -10.22 2.95 1.53
C TRP A 997 -9.66 1.81 0.65
N LYS A 998 -10.46 0.77 0.43
CA LYS A 998 -10.09 -0.46 -0.32
C LYS A 998 -10.60 -0.47 -1.76
N GLY A 999 -11.27 0.58 -2.19
CA GLY A 999 -11.83 0.73 -3.53
C GLY A 999 -13.31 1.11 -3.53
N PRO A 1000 -13.95 1.16 -4.71
CA PRO A 1000 -15.32 1.65 -4.86
C PRO A 1000 -16.38 0.88 -4.06
N SER A 1001 -16.11 -0.38 -3.73
CA SER A 1001 -17.01 -1.24 -2.94
C SER A 1001 -16.98 -0.92 -1.44
N ASP A 1002 -15.94 -0.25 -0.96
CA ASP A 1002 -15.80 0.23 0.43
C ASP A 1002 -16.54 1.57 0.57
N LEU A 1003 -16.18 2.55 -0.26
CA LEU A 1003 -16.89 3.83 -0.36
C LEU A 1003 -16.90 4.33 -1.80
N SER A 1004 -18.09 4.58 -2.34
CA SER A 1004 -18.28 5.33 -3.60
C SER A 1004 -19.61 6.05 -3.62
N ALA A 1005 -19.76 7.03 -4.51
CA ALA A 1005 -21.03 7.73 -4.67
C ALA A 1005 -21.33 8.14 -6.12
N LYS A 1006 -22.61 8.15 -6.48
CA LYS A 1006 -23.12 8.77 -7.70
C LYS A 1006 -24.09 9.88 -7.34
N VAL A 1007 -23.96 11.06 -7.95
CA VAL A 1007 -24.73 12.25 -7.59
C VAL A 1007 -25.44 12.82 -8.81
N TRP A 1008 -26.73 13.15 -8.66
CA TRP A 1008 -27.55 13.83 -9.66
C TRP A 1008 -28.18 15.09 -9.07
N LEU A 1009 -28.31 16.11 -9.90
CA LEU A 1009 -28.91 17.39 -9.56
C LEU A 1009 -30.11 17.69 -10.45
N ARG A 1010 -31.15 18.30 -9.87
CA ARG A 1010 -32.32 18.74 -10.61
C ARG A 1010 -32.89 20.02 -10.03
N LYS A 1011 -33.33 20.95 -10.88
CA LYS A 1011 -34.15 22.10 -10.48
C LYS A 1011 -35.62 21.75 -10.67
N ILE A 1012 -36.43 21.88 -9.62
CA ILE A 1012 -37.89 21.69 -9.66
C ILE A 1012 -38.54 22.94 -9.07
N GLY A 1013 -39.14 23.77 -9.91
CA GLY A 1013 -39.66 25.07 -9.47
C GLY A 1013 -38.57 25.91 -8.80
N ASP A 1014 -38.84 26.36 -7.58
CA ASP A 1014 -37.93 27.16 -6.74
C ASP A 1014 -37.11 26.31 -5.76
N ALA A 1015 -36.79 25.07 -6.13
CA ALA A 1015 -35.96 24.17 -5.34
C ALA A 1015 -34.91 23.42 -6.18
N ILE A 1016 -33.80 23.09 -5.53
CA ILE A 1016 -32.83 22.11 -6.03
C ILE A 1016 -33.09 20.78 -5.33
N VAL A 1017 -33.10 19.69 -6.09
CA VAL A 1017 -33.13 18.33 -5.58
C VAL A 1017 -31.78 17.68 -5.87
N VAL A 1018 -31.14 17.16 -4.82
CA VAL A 1018 -29.90 16.40 -4.89
C VAL A 1018 -30.23 14.93 -4.62
N LYS A 1019 -29.93 14.06 -5.59
CA LYS A 1019 -29.96 12.61 -5.39
C LYS A 1019 -28.53 12.10 -5.26
N ALA A 1020 -28.21 11.36 -4.21
CA ALA A 1020 -26.93 10.71 -4.04
C ALA A 1020 -27.13 9.21 -3.76
N GLU A 1021 -26.57 8.35 -4.58
CA GLU A 1021 -26.48 6.90 -4.33
C GLU A 1021 -25.08 6.61 -3.79
N VAL A 1022 -25.01 6.31 -2.49
CA VAL A 1022 -23.76 6.03 -1.79
C VAL A 1022 -23.64 4.53 -1.61
N THR A 1023 -22.56 3.94 -2.09
CA THR A 1023 -22.15 2.58 -1.71
C THR A 1023 -21.19 2.69 -0.55
N ASP A 1024 -21.54 2.02 0.53
CA ASP A 1024 -20.82 2.00 1.79
C ASP A 1024 -20.96 0.59 2.39
N ASP A 1025 -19.83 -0.07 2.63
CA ASP A 1025 -19.80 -1.44 3.11
C ASP A 1025 -20.41 -1.60 4.50
N LYS A 1026 -20.43 -0.54 5.34
CA LYS A 1026 -21.05 -0.56 6.65
C LYS A 1026 -21.55 0.80 7.14
N HIS A 1027 -22.88 0.92 7.14
CA HIS A 1027 -23.56 2.09 7.71
C HIS A 1027 -23.35 2.21 9.23
N TRP A 1028 -22.84 3.37 9.68
CA TRP A 1028 -22.74 3.76 11.08
C TRP A 1028 -22.96 5.26 11.27
N GLN A 1029 -24.13 5.62 11.79
CA GLN A 1029 -24.49 7.00 12.11
C GLN A 1029 -25.35 7.08 13.38
N PRO A 1030 -24.72 7.00 14.56
CA PRO A 1030 -25.41 7.19 15.83
C PRO A 1030 -25.51 8.66 16.23
N PHE A 1031 -24.81 9.58 15.55
CA PHE A 1031 -24.80 10.99 15.91
C PHE A 1031 -26.02 11.72 15.33
N LYS A 1032 -26.52 12.70 16.08
CA LYS A 1032 -27.75 13.44 15.74
C LYS A 1032 -27.64 14.96 15.83
N THR A 1033 -26.51 15.49 16.31
CA THR A 1033 -26.34 16.92 16.59
C THR A 1033 -25.50 17.60 15.52
N GLN A 1034 -25.65 18.92 15.39
CA GLN A 1034 -24.88 19.73 14.44
C GLN A 1034 -23.36 19.60 14.62
N ASP A 1035 -22.90 19.48 15.86
CA ASP A 1035 -21.48 19.42 16.20
C ASP A 1035 -20.83 18.05 15.94
N ASP A 1036 -21.63 16.98 15.84
CA ASP A 1036 -21.12 15.61 15.76
C ASP A 1036 -21.62 14.82 14.54
N ALA A 1037 -22.70 15.23 13.87
CA ALA A 1037 -23.28 14.49 12.74
C ALA A 1037 -22.25 14.16 11.64
N TRP A 1038 -21.29 15.05 11.42
CA TRP A 1038 -20.22 14.85 10.45
C TRP A 1038 -19.27 13.68 10.77
N LYS A 1039 -19.25 13.19 12.01
CA LYS A 1039 -18.37 12.11 12.48
C LYS A 1039 -18.83 10.72 12.03
N GLY A 1040 -20.11 10.53 11.77
CA GLY A 1040 -20.67 9.29 11.22
C GLY A 1040 -20.99 9.42 9.73
N ASP A 1041 -21.63 8.39 9.18
CA ASP A 1041 -22.02 8.38 7.77
C ASP A 1041 -23.04 9.46 7.47
N SER A 1042 -22.63 10.39 6.63
CA SER A 1042 -23.40 11.59 6.34
C SER A 1042 -22.94 12.23 5.06
N VAL A 1043 -23.85 12.95 4.43
CA VAL A 1043 -23.54 13.79 3.29
C VAL A 1043 -23.47 15.24 3.76
N GLN A 1044 -22.39 15.94 3.40
CA GLN A 1044 -22.27 17.37 3.59
C GLN A 1044 -22.26 18.07 2.24
N LEU A 1045 -23.17 19.01 2.08
CA LEU A 1045 -23.43 19.74 0.86
C LEU A 1045 -23.11 21.22 1.05
N PHE A 1046 -22.49 21.82 0.04
CA PHE A 1046 -22.08 23.22 0.02
C PHE A 1046 -22.61 23.91 -1.23
N ILE A 1047 -23.33 25.02 -1.05
CA ILE A 1047 -23.91 25.82 -2.14
C ILE A 1047 -23.53 27.29 -1.94
N LYS A 1048 -23.05 27.93 -3.01
CA LYS A 1048 -22.80 29.38 -3.05
C LYS A 1048 -23.28 29.97 -4.37
N THR A 1049 -24.23 30.91 -4.32
CA THR A 1049 -24.57 31.76 -5.47
C THR A 1049 -23.53 32.88 -5.63
N PRO A 1050 -23.48 33.56 -6.80
CA PRO A 1050 -22.57 34.71 -6.98
C PRO A 1050 -22.78 35.83 -5.95
N GLU A 1051 -24.01 36.00 -5.46
CA GLU A 1051 -24.43 37.03 -4.51
C GLU A 1051 -24.03 36.71 -3.05
N MET A 1052 -23.73 35.45 -2.75
CA MET A 1052 -23.29 35.02 -1.43
C MET A 1052 -21.77 35.24 -1.28
N GLU A 1053 -21.34 35.80 -0.15
CA GLU A 1053 -19.90 35.99 0.14
C GLU A 1053 -19.19 34.67 0.50
N ASP A 1054 -19.93 33.67 0.99
CA ASP A 1054 -19.42 32.34 1.41
C ASP A 1054 -20.46 31.25 1.06
N CYS A 1055 -20.16 29.98 1.34
CA CYS A 1055 -21.11 28.87 1.13
C CYS A 1055 -22.14 28.77 2.28
N ALA A 1056 -23.38 28.48 1.90
CA ALA A 1056 -24.30 27.76 2.78
C ALA A 1056 -23.89 26.28 2.84
N SER A 1057 -24.00 25.66 4.00
CA SER A 1057 -23.72 24.22 4.15
C SER A 1057 -24.83 23.49 4.88
N ILE A 1058 -25.09 22.27 4.41
CA ILE A 1058 -26.14 21.39 4.92
C ILE A 1058 -25.53 20.01 5.18
N ILE A 1059 -25.85 19.41 6.31
CA ILE A 1059 -25.49 18.03 6.63
C ILE A 1059 -26.78 17.21 6.61
N PHE A 1060 -26.82 16.10 5.89
CA PHE A 1060 -27.97 15.21 5.86
C PHE A 1060 -27.54 13.76 5.88
N PHE A 1061 -28.32 12.92 6.57
CA PHE A 1061 -27.96 11.54 6.83
C PHE A 1061 -29.17 10.69 7.20
N ARG A 1062 -28.99 9.37 7.09
CA ARG A 1062 -29.88 8.36 7.64
C ARG A 1062 -29.30 7.92 8.99
N GLY A 1063 -30.05 8.08 10.07
CA GLY A 1063 -29.62 7.57 11.38
C GLY A 1063 -29.64 6.04 11.43
N ASP A 1064 -28.95 5.45 12.40
CA ASP A 1064 -29.00 3.99 12.65
C ASP A 1064 -30.41 3.49 12.97
N ASP A 1065 -31.28 4.37 13.47
CA ASP A 1065 -32.71 4.12 13.68
C ASP A 1065 -33.54 4.17 12.38
N GLY A 1066 -32.89 4.45 11.25
CA GLY A 1066 -33.51 4.58 9.94
C GLY A 1066 -34.26 5.89 9.72
N ILE A 1067 -34.10 6.88 10.61
CA ILE A 1067 -34.75 8.18 10.51
C ILE A 1067 -33.91 9.13 9.65
N ASP A 1068 -34.61 9.90 8.82
CA ASP A 1068 -34.02 10.93 7.97
C ASP A 1068 -33.72 12.18 8.80
N ASN A 1069 -32.48 12.66 8.74
CA ASN A 1069 -32.03 13.82 9.49
C ASN A 1069 -31.38 14.84 8.57
N VAL A 1070 -31.68 16.12 8.81
CA VAL A 1070 -31.16 17.25 8.06
C VAL A 1070 -30.77 18.36 9.03
N ILE A 1071 -29.62 18.98 8.80
CA ILE A 1071 -29.10 20.08 9.60
C ILE A 1071 -28.60 21.18 8.65
N LEU A 1072 -29.19 22.36 8.72
CA LEU A 1072 -28.71 23.59 8.08
C LEU A 1072 -27.53 24.13 8.89
N HIS A 1073 -26.34 23.61 8.61
CA HIS A 1073 -25.16 23.79 9.44
C HIS A 1073 -24.60 25.21 9.43
N LYS A 1074 -24.57 25.89 8.28
CA LYS A 1074 -24.04 27.25 8.17
C LYS A 1074 -24.73 28.03 7.05
N LEU A 1075 -24.95 29.32 7.29
CA LEU A 1075 -25.33 30.29 6.26
C LEU A 1075 -24.28 31.41 6.14
N PRO A 1076 -24.13 32.03 4.96
CA PRO A 1076 -23.31 33.21 4.79
C PRO A 1076 -23.83 34.39 5.62
N LYS A 1077 -22.93 35.31 5.98
CA LYS A 1077 -23.31 36.53 6.73
C LYS A 1077 -24.40 37.31 5.98
N GLY A 1078 -25.46 37.69 6.69
CA GLY A 1078 -26.57 38.47 6.12
C GLY A 1078 -27.68 37.63 5.47
N TYR A 1079 -27.59 36.29 5.50
CA TYR A 1079 -28.65 35.40 5.06
C TYR A 1079 -29.35 34.75 6.27
N GLU A 1080 -30.67 34.71 6.24
CA GLU A 1080 -31.51 33.98 7.21
C GLU A 1080 -32.24 32.86 6.45
N GLY A 1081 -32.11 31.63 6.92
CA GLY A 1081 -32.69 30.44 6.30
C GLY A 1081 -33.68 29.73 7.21
N ASN A 1082 -34.35 28.72 6.68
CA ASN A 1082 -35.35 27.94 7.40
C ASN A 1082 -35.16 26.44 7.13
N GLU A 1083 -34.55 25.74 8.10
CA GLU A 1083 -34.28 24.31 8.04
C GLU A 1083 -35.54 23.45 7.86
N SER A 1084 -36.69 23.89 8.39
CA SER A 1084 -37.96 23.15 8.28
C SER A 1084 -38.49 23.02 6.85
N LEU A 1085 -37.95 23.81 5.91
CA LEU A 1085 -38.27 23.72 4.49
C LEU A 1085 -37.46 22.64 3.77
N LEU A 1086 -36.39 22.14 4.37
CA LEU A 1086 -35.57 21.09 3.80
C LEU A 1086 -36.27 19.73 3.96
N GLN A 1087 -36.24 18.92 2.91
CA GLN A 1087 -36.87 17.59 2.92
C GLN A 1087 -35.87 16.55 2.46
N LEU A 1088 -35.58 15.59 3.33
CA LEU A 1088 -34.76 14.43 3.00
C LEU A 1088 -35.65 13.20 2.95
N LYS A 1089 -35.39 12.36 1.96
CA LYS A 1089 -35.84 10.97 1.92
C LYS A 1089 -34.64 10.07 1.77
N THR A 1090 -34.51 9.06 2.62
CA THR A 1090 -33.47 8.03 2.46
C THR A 1090 -34.03 6.62 2.32
N THR A 1091 -33.33 5.80 1.54
CA THR A 1091 -33.57 4.36 1.44
C THR A 1091 -32.23 3.64 1.46
N ARG A 1092 -32.12 2.51 2.17
CA ARG A 1092 -30.93 1.65 2.14
C ARG A 1092 -31.30 0.26 1.67
N GLU A 1093 -30.61 -0.22 0.63
CA GLU A 1093 -30.74 -1.56 0.06
C GLU A 1093 -29.35 -2.21 0.03
N GLY A 1094 -29.14 -3.21 0.90
CA GLY A 1094 -27.83 -3.84 1.08
C GLY A 1094 -26.78 -2.83 1.56
N VAL A 1095 -25.75 -2.61 0.72
CA VAL A 1095 -24.64 -1.66 0.95
C VAL A 1095 -24.87 -0.29 0.32
N THR A 1096 -26.02 -0.05 -0.31
CA THR A 1096 -26.30 1.21 -0.99
C THR A 1096 -27.34 2.02 -0.23
N THR A 1097 -26.98 3.24 0.18
CA THR A 1097 -27.91 4.25 0.71
C THR A 1097 -28.19 5.31 -0.35
N THR A 1098 -29.45 5.45 -0.75
CA THR A 1098 -29.91 6.54 -1.61
C THR A 1098 -30.45 7.67 -0.76
N TYR A 1099 -29.93 8.88 -0.99
CA TYR A 1099 -30.39 10.13 -0.41
C TYR A 1099 -31.08 10.97 -1.49
N GLU A 1100 -32.30 11.44 -1.24
CA GLU A 1100 -32.98 12.45 -2.05
C GLU A 1100 -33.30 13.67 -1.19
N MET A 1101 -32.55 14.75 -1.40
CA MET A 1101 -32.59 15.97 -0.61
C MET A 1101 -33.17 17.12 -1.44
N THR A 1102 -34.31 17.66 -1.00
CA THR A 1102 -34.98 18.82 -1.61
C THR A 1102 -34.67 20.08 -0.82
N ILE A 1103 -34.16 21.09 -1.53
CA ILE A 1103 -33.65 22.35 -0.97
C ILE A 1103 -34.36 23.51 -1.67
N PRO A 1104 -35.48 24.01 -1.11
CA PRO A 1104 -36.08 25.25 -1.58
C PRO A 1104 -35.10 26.41 -1.45
N PHE A 1105 -35.05 27.34 -2.41
CA PHE A 1105 -34.15 28.50 -2.35
C PHE A 1105 -34.39 29.36 -1.09
N ALA A 1106 -35.65 29.45 -0.67
CA ALA A 1106 -36.06 30.11 0.57
C ALA A 1106 -35.48 29.47 1.84
N ALA A 1107 -35.17 28.16 1.82
CA ALA A 1107 -34.51 27.49 2.95
C ALA A 1107 -33.10 28.06 3.22
N LEU A 1108 -32.47 28.63 2.19
CA LEU A 1108 -31.14 29.26 2.26
C LEU A 1108 -31.19 30.80 2.37
N GLY A 1109 -32.39 31.40 2.42
CA GLY A 1109 -32.57 32.84 2.29
C GLY A 1109 -32.18 33.40 0.90
N ALA A 1110 -32.09 32.53 -0.12
CA ALA A 1110 -31.64 32.88 -1.46
C ALA A 1110 -32.81 33.14 -2.43
N LYS A 1111 -32.56 33.96 -3.46
CA LYS A 1111 -33.51 34.21 -4.55
C LYS A 1111 -33.26 33.24 -5.71
N ALA A 1112 -34.32 32.83 -6.40
CA ALA A 1112 -34.22 31.95 -7.58
C ALA A 1112 -33.27 32.50 -8.66
N SER A 1113 -33.25 33.83 -8.85
CA SER A 1113 -32.38 34.50 -9.82
C SER A 1113 -30.88 34.28 -9.57
N GLY A 1114 -30.48 34.04 -8.32
CA GLY A 1114 -29.08 33.78 -7.96
C GLY A 1114 -28.54 32.45 -8.50
N PHE A 1115 -29.41 31.58 -9.02
CA PHE A 1115 -29.05 30.28 -9.59
C PHE A 1115 -29.05 30.27 -11.13
N ASP A 1116 -29.57 31.32 -11.77
CA ASP A 1116 -29.74 31.38 -13.24
C ASP A 1116 -28.43 31.72 -13.99
N THR A 1117 -27.40 32.16 -13.27
CA THR A 1117 -26.07 32.47 -13.82
C THR A 1117 -25.02 31.41 -13.45
N GLY A 1118 -25.47 30.25 -12.98
CA GLY A 1118 -24.61 29.22 -12.41
C GLY A 1118 -24.20 29.55 -10.96
N PHE A 1119 -23.93 28.50 -10.19
CA PHE A 1119 -23.60 28.59 -8.77
C PHE A 1119 -22.55 27.53 -8.41
N ARG A 1120 -21.83 27.75 -7.31
CA ARG A 1120 -20.85 26.80 -6.81
C ARG A 1120 -21.55 25.68 -6.05
N PHE A 1121 -21.19 24.44 -6.35
CA PHE A 1121 -21.71 23.23 -5.73
C PHE A 1121 -20.57 22.30 -5.35
N ASN A 1122 -20.56 21.79 -4.13
CA ASN A 1122 -19.71 20.67 -3.75
C ASN A 1122 -20.42 19.78 -2.73
N LEU A 1123 -20.09 18.49 -2.74
CA LEU A 1123 -20.67 17.49 -1.88
C LEU A 1123 -19.57 16.53 -1.44
N MET A 1124 -19.55 16.21 -0.14
CA MET A 1124 -18.75 15.11 0.40
C MET A 1124 -19.60 14.11 1.16
N VAL A 1125 -19.21 12.85 1.08
CA VAL A 1125 -19.81 11.73 1.81
C VAL A 1125 -18.78 11.28 2.84
N ASN A 1126 -19.14 11.41 4.11
CA ASN A 1126 -18.37 10.94 5.24
C ASN A 1126 -18.57 9.45 5.42
N ASP A 1127 -17.52 8.79 5.88
CA ASP A 1127 -17.46 7.34 6.05
C ASP A 1127 -16.94 6.99 7.45
N ASN A 1128 -17.67 6.12 8.13
CA ASN A 1128 -17.38 5.57 9.44
C ASN A 1128 -17.98 4.17 9.59
N ASP A 1129 -17.16 3.20 10.02
CA ASP A 1129 -17.64 1.83 10.24
C ASP A 1129 -17.90 1.49 11.72
N SER A 1130 -17.30 2.19 12.67
CA SER A 1130 -17.16 1.61 14.03
C SER A 1130 -16.92 2.57 15.18
N GLY A 1131 -16.99 3.88 14.97
CA GLY A 1131 -16.73 4.84 16.03
C GLY A 1131 -16.02 6.10 15.56
N ASP A 1132 -15.04 5.92 14.69
CA ASP A 1132 -14.15 6.98 14.22
C ASP A 1132 -14.31 7.19 12.71
N ARG A 1133 -14.48 8.46 12.30
CA ARG A 1133 -14.59 8.84 10.89
C ARG A 1133 -13.32 8.42 10.16
N LYS A 1134 -13.43 7.50 9.19
CA LYS A 1134 -12.33 6.99 8.36
C LYS A 1134 -11.74 8.07 7.46
N GLY A 1135 -12.63 8.90 6.93
CA GLY A 1135 -12.34 9.81 5.85
C GLY A 1135 -13.61 10.33 5.19
N TRP A 1136 -13.49 10.70 3.93
CA TRP A 1136 -14.62 11.07 3.08
C TRP A 1136 -14.26 10.95 1.60
N ILE A 1137 -15.29 10.88 0.76
CA ILE A 1137 -15.19 11.02 -0.69
C ILE A 1137 -15.92 12.29 -1.15
N TRP A 1138 -15.38 13.03 -2.12
CA TRP A 1138 -15.91 14.35 -2.53
C TRP A 1138 -16.09 14.52 -4.04
N CYS A 1139 -16.93 15.47 -4.47
CA CYS A 1139 -17.01 15.89 -5.88
C CYS A 1139 -15.76 16.67 -6.32
N ALA A 1140 -15.20 17.47 -5.41
CA ALA A 1140 -13.96 18.20 -5.61
C ALA A 1140 -13.28 18.53 -4.26
N PRO A 1141 -11.98 18.82 -4.26
CA PRO A 1141 -11.29 19.40 -3.11
C PRO A 1141 -11.91 20.72 -2.61
N GLY A 1142 -11.41 21.21 -1.48
CA GLY A 1142 -11.84 22.49 -0.90
C GLY A 1142 -12.88 22.37 0.22
N ILE A 1143 -13.19 21.16 0.69
CA ILE A 1143 -14.04 20.87 1.86
C ILE A 1143 -13.37 19.84 2.78
N GLY A 1144 -13.86 19.63 4.00
CA GLY A 1144 -13.36 18.61 4.94
C GLY A 1144 -12.20 19.03 5.87
N ILE A 1145 -11.27 19.87 5.42
CA ILE A 1145 -10.13 20.43 6.22
C ILE A 1145 -10.20 21.97 6.27
N GLY A 1146 -11.40 22.51 6.08
CA GLY A 1146 -11.67 23.92 5.79
C GLY A 1146 -12.51 24.05 4.53
N VAL A 1147 -13.09 25.23 4.30
CA VAL A 1147 -13.91 25.52 3.11
C VAL A 1147 -13.19 26.53 2.22
N ASN A 1148 -12.86 26.14 0.99
CA ASN A 1148 -12.36 27.01 -0.05
C ASN A 1148 -13.28 26.95 -1.28
N TYR A 1149 -14.27 27.84 -1.33
CA TYR A 1149 -15.31 27.78 -2.35
C TYR A 1149 -14.84 28.00 -3.79
N LYS A 1150 -13.62 28.50 -3.98
CA LYS A 1150 -13.03 28.68 -5.30
C LYS A 1150 -12.68 27.35 -5.97
N GLU A 1151 -12.50 26.29 -5.19
CA GLU A 1151 -12.24 24.93 -5.67
C GLU A 1151 -13.53 24.16 -5.99
N HIS A 1152 -14.70 24.67 -5.57
CA HIS A 1152 -15.98 24.03 -5.86
C HIS A 1152 -16.33 24.13 -7.36
N PRO A 1153 -16.83 23.06 -7.98
CA PRO A 1153 -17.41 23.11 -9.32
C PRO A 1153 -18.46 24.20 -9.44
N VAL A 1154 -18.49 24.90 -10.57
CA VAL A 1154 -19.64 25.72 -10.96
C VAL A 1154 -20.62 24.80 -11.69
N VAL A 1155 -21.89 24.84 -11.33
CA VAL A 1155 -22.95 24.10 -11.98
C VAL A 1155 -24.04 25.05 -12.47
N MET A 1156 -24.75 24.67 -13.53
CA MET A 1156 -25.91 25.39 -14.06
C MET A 1156 -26.95 24.41 -14.59
N PHE A 1157 -28.23 24.79 -14.54
CA PHE A 1157 -29.35 23.99 -15.06
C PHE A 1157 -29.71 24.35 -16.50
#